data_AF-A0AAN7IU29-F1
#
_entry.id   AF-A0AAN7IU29-F1
#
_cell.length_a   1.000
_cell.length_b   1.000
_cell.length_c   1.000
_cell.angle_alpha   90.00
_cell.angle_beta   90.00
_cell.angle_gamma   90.00
#
_symmetry.space_group_name_H-M   'P 1'
#
loop_
_entity.id
_entity.type
_entity.pdbx_description
1 polymer ?
#
loop_
_entity_poly.entity_id
_entity_poly.type
_entity_poly.pdbx_seq_one_letter_code
_entity_poly.pdbx_strand_id
1 'polypeptide(L)'
;MQGRNFFFVFIIMALSCFWLKRSAEAQVPQQEVDALKEITSTMGVKDWRFDANSCQIIGVTPEPPENAESSINCDCHFENNNTVCNVIKIVLKGYSLPGMLPPQLVKLPHLQEIDFAYNYLNGTIPLEWASTQLTFISVLVNRLSGEIPKELGNITTLTYLCLEANQFSGIVPPELGHLTNLQTLILSSNNLTGNLPMAFAGLRNLTDFRINDNKFRGIIPDFVQNWKQLTRLEMHASGLEGPIPPNISLLNNLLELVLRNCKVSGEIPAYIWTMKQLEMLDVSFNKLVGELPPSIKLERLRFLFLTGNLLSGNVRDSVLKEGSNVDLSYNNFTWQGPEQPACQENMNLNLNLFRSSLIDDDVSRRQDPHCSKNFNCPRYSNCLHVNSGGKDATVKENKTNFVYEGDGGVEGGAAKYFINGNSYWGFSSTGDFMDDNDFQNTRYTVSPSLSNMSELYTTARRSPISLTYFHYCLENGNYTVSLHFAEIQFTNDKTYNSLGKRIFDIYIQEKLVWKDFNIEDDAGIALKPVIKRASNISVANNILEIRFYWAGKGTMRIPDRGVYGPLISAVSMVSDSKFCSNGGTKRNVYIIAGVAVGALFLLLFIVGILWWKGCLWRKKGRKEDIKGPDLQTGSFTLKQIKAATNDFDSANKIGEGGFGPVYKGQLPDGTVIAVKQLSSKSKQGNREFLNEIGMISCVHHPNLVKLHGCCIEGEQLLLVYEYMENNNLARALFGPEINQLKLDWPTRLKICIGMARGLAFLHEESRIKIVHRDIKATNVLLDGDLNPKISDFGLAKLDEEEKTHISTRVAGTIGYMAPEYALWGYLTFKADVYSFGVVALEVLSGKSNNNYMPSDNCVCLLDQACHLQQTGNLMKLIDQNLGSEVNVKEAEILVKVALLCTNASASLRPTMSEVVSMLEGRMTVPDMIPEPSSYSDDLRFKAMRDLHQQRENHSLSRSQTQNSTTIHTFSSPTISSQDFYEINPESSTV
;
A
#
# COMPACT_ATOMS: atom_id res chain seq x y z
N MET A 1 36.31 22.76 94.42
CA MET A 1 37.55 22.28 93.76
C MET A 1 37.17 21.15 92.81
N GLN A 2 37.98 20.89 91.77
CA GLN A 2 37.59 20.17 90.53
C GLN A 2 36.53 20.96 89.71
N GLY A 3 36.85 21.60 88.58
CA GLY A 3 38.13 21.67 87.87
C GLY A 3 38.42 20.42 87.04
N ARG A 4 38.48 20.58 85.70
CA ARG A 4 38.57 19.52 84.67
C ARG A 4 37.25 18.73 84.48
N ASN A 5 36.38 19.25 83.60
CA ASN A 5 35.57 18.43 82.69
C ASN A 5 34.96 19.22 81.51
N PHE A 6 34.61 20.50 81.67
CA PHE A 6 34.04 21.29 80.57
C PHE A 6 35.02 21.66 79.44
N PHE A 7 36.32 21.80 79.74
CA PHE A 7 37.33 22.11 78.70
C PHE A 7 37.70 20.90 77.82
N PHE A 8 37.45 19.68 78.29
CA PHE A 8 37.73 18.46 77.52
C PHE A 8 36.66 18.18 76.46
N VAL A 9 35.40 18.53 76.76
CA VAL A 9 34.27 18.39 75.80
C VAL A 9 34.43 19.32 74.60
N PHE A 10 34.91 20.56 74.81
CA PHE A 10 35.16 21.49 73.71
C PHE A 10 36.35 21.08 72.83
N ILE A 11 37.41 20.49 73.40
CA ILE A 11 38.53 19.96 72.61
C ILE A 11 38.11 18.69 71.84
N ILE A 12 37.27 17.83 72.41
CA ILE A 12 36.72 16.66 71.69
C ILE A 12 35.77 17.09 70.57
N MET A 13 34.91 18.11 70.76
CA MET A 13 34.08 18.64 69.66
C MET A 13 34.89 19.39 68.59
N ALA A 14 35.95 20.10 68.96
CA ALA A 14 36.86 20.72 67.99
C ALA A 14 37.65 19.67 67.19
N LEU A 15 38.01 18.54 67.81
CA LEU A 15 38.68 17.42 67.12
C LEU A 15 37.71 16.53 66.32
N SER A 16 36.42 16.45 66.68
CA SER A 16 35.43 15.79 65.82
C SER A 16 35.15 16.59 64.53
N CYS A 17 35.38 17.91 64.53
CA CYS A 17 35.42 18.73 63.31
C CYS A 17 36.67 18.50 62.43
N PHE A 18 37.66 17.72 62.88
CA PHE A 18 38.85 17.34 62.08
C PHE A 18 38.93 15.84 61.76
N TRP A 19 37.93 15.05 62.15
CA TRP A 19 37.81 13.63 61.77
C TRP A 19 36.53 13.27 61.01
N LEU A 20 35.72 14.27 60.64
CA LEU A 20 35.04 14.19 59.34
C LEU A 20 36.13 14.24 58.25
N LYS A 21 36.63 13.05 57.88
CA LYS A 21 37.19 12.88 56.54
C LYS A 21 36.15 13.42 55.58
N ARG A 22 36.47 14.54 54.93
CA ARG A 22 35.76 15.01 53.74
C ARG A 22 35.95 13.88 52.72
N SER A 23 34.99 12.97 52.63
CA SER A 23 34.89 12.06 51.50
C SER A 23 34.90 12.96 50.28
N ALA A 24 35.93 12.84 49.44
CA ALA A 24 36.00 13.65 48.25
C ALA A 24 34.81 13.28 47.37
N GLU A 25 33.87 14.21 47.25
CA GLU A 25 32.70 14.06 46.39
C GLU A 25 33.23 13.79 44.98
N ALA A 26 32.80 12.66 44.43
CA ALA A 26 33.15 12.26 43.08
C ALA A 26 32.41 13.19 42.14
N GLN A 27 33.14 14.01 41.38
CA GLN A 27 32.53 15.10 40.61
C GLN A 27 32.90 14.98 39.14
N VAL A 28 31.86 14.95 38.28
CA VAL A 28 32.02 15.07 36.83
C VAL A 28 32.50 16.50 36.49
N PRO A 29 33.55 16.68 35.67
CA PRO A 29 34.04 18.01 35.29
C PRO A 29 32.92 18.88 34.71
N GLN A 30 32.85 20.15 35.13
CA GLN A 30 31.79 21.07 34.68
C GLN A 30 31.71 21.18 33.14
N GLN A 31 32.85 21.07 32.45
CA GLN A 31 32.91 21.07 30.97
C GLN A 31 32.14 19.89 30.36
N GLU A 32 32.19 18.70 30.97
CA GLU A 32 31.42 17.53 30.52
C GLU A 32 29.93 17.68 30.88
N VAL A 33 29.61 18.28 32.04
CA VAL A 33 28.23 18.60 32.44
C VAL A 33 27.59 19.60 31.46
N ASP A 34 28.34 20.63 31.06
CA ASP A 34 27.91 21.63 30.08
C ASP A 34 27.76 21.01 28.68
N ALA A 35 28.69 20.12 28.28
CA ALA A 35 28.59 19.35 27.04
C ALA A 35 27.35 18.45 27.03
N LEU A 36 27.07 17.70 28.10
CA LEU A 36 25.85 16.88 28.25
C LEU A 36 24.56 17.70 28.11
N LYS A 37 24.55 18.93 28.63
CA LYS A 37 23.43 19.85 28.48
C LYS A 37 23.25 20.33 27.03
N GLU A 38 24.33 20.58 26.31
CA GLU A 38 24.29 20.98 24.89
C GLU A 38 23.91 19.81 23.97
N ILE A 39 24.41 18.60 24.27
CA ILE A 39 24.04 17.32 23.63
C ILE A 39 22.53 17.10 23.75
N THR A 40 21.99 17.10 24.98
CA THR A 40 20.57 16.83 25.24
C THR A 40 19.66 17.92 24.67
N SER A 41 20.10 19.19 24.71
CA SER A 41 19.39 20.28 24.04
C SER A 41 19.35 20.12 22.52
N THR A 42 20.44 19.63 21.89
CA THR A 42 20.50 19.40 20.44
C THR A 42 19.61 18.22 20.02
N MET A 43 19.50 17.20 20.87
CA MET A 43 18.56 16.08 20.70
C MET A 43 17.09 16.47 20.98
N GLY A 44 16.83 17.66 21.51
CA GLY A 44 15.47 18.17 21.77
C GLY A 44 14.87 17.72 23.11
N VAL A 45 15.70 17.32 24.07
CA VAL A 45 15.27 17.05 25.46
C VAL A 45 14.80 18.35 26.11
N LYS A 46 13.63 18.34 26.74
CA LYS A 46 13.02 19.55 27.36
C LYS A 46 13.29 19.65 28.86
N ASP A 47 13.22 18.54 29.58
CA ASP A 47 13.28 18.51 31.04
C ASP A 47 14.56 17.82 31.54
N TRP A 48 15.71 18.19 30.94
CA TRP A 48 17.01 17.64 31.30
C TRP A 48 17.43 18.01 32.73
N ARG A 49 17.74 17.00 33.54
CA ARG A 49 18.34 17.15 34.86
C ARG A 49 19.38 16.05 35.07
N PHE A 50 20.59 16.44 35.47
CA PHE A 50 21.72 15.54 35.71
C PHE A 50 22.35 15.86 37.06
N ASP A 51 22.67 14.82 37.83
CA ASP A 51 23.46 14.92 39.06
C ASP A 51 24.92 14.54 38.79
N ALA A 52 25.79 15.55 38.81
CA ALA A 52 27.22 15.41 38.60
C ALA A 52 27.96 14.69 39.75
N ASN A 53 27.32 14.49 40.91
CA ASN A 53 27.90 13.79 42.06
C ASN A 53 27.65 12.28 42.03
N SER A 54 26.50 11.86 41.48
CA SER A 54 26.15 10.44 41.32
C SER A 54 26.32 9.93 39.89
N CYS A 55 26.60 10.81 38.93
CA CYS A 55 26.58 10.53 37.48
C CYS A 55 25.23 9.95 37.02
N GLN A 56 24.11 10.50 37.53
CA GLN A 56 22.77 10.02 37.20
C GLN A 56 21.91 11.07 36.50
N ILE A 57 21.09 10.59 35.55
CA ILE A 57 20.01 11.38 34.97
C ILE A 57 18.85 11.38 35.96
N ILE A 58 18.44 12.56 36.41
CA ILE A 58 17.25 12.78 37.24
C ILE A 58 16.01 13.01 36.36
N GLY A 59 16.18 13.55 35.14
CA GLY A 59 15.08 13.87 34.25
C GLY A 59 15.48 14.00 32.78
N VAL A 60 14.57 13.53 31.92
CA VAL A 60 14.58 13.73 30.45
C VAL A 60 13.21 14.31 30.02
N THR A 61 12.15 13.75 30.60
CA THR A 61 10.74 14.15 30.50
C THR A 61 10.08 13.94 31.88
N PRO A 62 9.01 14.67 32.24
CA PRO A 62 8.32 14.49 33.54
C PRO A 62 7.71 13.10 33.72
N GLU A 63 7.20 12.52 32.63
CA GLU A 63 6.68 11.15 32.57
C GLU A 63 7.39 10.43 31.41
N PRO A 64 8.24 9.41 31.67
CA PRO A 64 8.91 8.64 30.63
C PRO A 64 7.94 7.64 29.97
N PRO A 65 8.05 7.41 28.64
CA PRO A 65 7.32 6.35 27.97
C PRO A 65 7.64 4.96 28.55
N GLU A 66 6.70 4.03 28.41
CA GLU A 66 6.93 2.62 28.69
C GLU A 66 8.09 2.10 27.83
N ASN A 67 9.01 1.32 28.42
CA ASN A 67 10.26 0.84 27.82
C ASN A 67 11.31 1.92 27.45
N ALA A 68 11.17 3.19 27.88
CA ALA A 68 12.24 4.17 27.72
C ALA A 68 13.43 3.93 28.68
N GLU A 69 14.66 3.99 28.17
CA GLU A 69 15.90 3.78 28.94
C GLU A 69 16.78 5.02 28.87
N SER A 70 17.13 5.62 30.01
CA SER A 70 18.17 6.65 30.10
C SER A 70 19.25 6.27 31.11
N SER A 71 20.52 6.37 30.72
CA SER A 71 21.65 6.30 31.63
C SER A 71 22.84 7.12 31.13
N ILE A 72 23.60 7.67 32.07
CA ILE A 72 24.98 8.09 31.85
C ILE A 72 25.83 7.16 32.71
N ASN A 73 26.93 6.64 32.18
CA ASN A 73 27.94 6.00 33.02
C ASN A 73 29.21 6.85 32.95
N CYS A 74 29.84 7.02 34.11
CA CYS A 74 31.14 7.66 34.25
C CYS A 74 32.17 6.64 34.75
N ASP A 75 33.40 6.74 34.26
CA ASP A 75 34.54 6.08 34.89
C ASP A 75 35.18 7.04 35.89
N CYS A 76 35.40 6.57 37.12
CA CYS A 76 35.81 7.39 38.24
C CYS A 76 37.18 6.94 38.74
N HIS A 77 38.14 7.87 38.78
CA HIS A 77 39.50 7.62 39.23
C HIS A 77 39.88 8.56 40.38
N PHE A 78 40.78 8.10 41.26
CA PHE A 78 41.22 8.89 42.40
C PHE A 78 42.51 9.64 42.06
N GLU A 79 42.40 10.94 41.83
CA GLU A 79 43.53 11.82 41.47
C GLU A 79 43.63 13.01 42.43
N ASN A 80 44.84 13.32 42.90
CA ASN A 80 45.13 14.53 43.69
C ASN A 80 44.22 14.73 44.92
N ASN A 81 43.90 13.64 45.64
CA ASN A 81 42.94 13.57 46.76
C ASN A 81 41.46 13.81 46.43
N ASN A 82 41.10 13.97 45.15
CA ASN A 82 39.72 14.03 44.69
C ASN A 82 39.36 12.80 43.83
N THR A 83 38.08 12.47 43.76
CA THR A 83 37.58 11.48 42.80
C THR A 83 37.08 12.24 41.57
N VAL A 84 37.72 12.05 40.42
CA VAL A 84 37.32 12.66 39.14
C VAL A 84 36.60 11.61 38.33
N CYS A 85 35.43 11.94 37.79
CA CYS A 85 34.60 11.03 37.01
C CYS A 85 34.40 11.57 35.59
N ASN A 86 34.78 10.81 34.57
CA ASN A 86 34.61 11.21 33.17
C ASN A 86 33.50 10.39 32.50
N VAL A 87 32.67 11.02 31.68
CA VAL A 87 31.54 10.38 30.99
C VAL A 87 32.05 9.42 29.91
N ILE A 88 31.74 8.13 30.06
CA ILE A 88 32.13 7.07 29.12
C ILE A 88 30.96 6.54 28.29
N LYS A 89 29.71 6.72 28.74
CA LYS A 89 28.51 6.18 28.09
C LYS A 89 27.32 7.13 28.18
N ILE A 90 26.57 7.26 27.09
CA ILE A 90 25.28 7.96 27.05
C ILE A 90 24.22 7.06 26.42
N VAL A 91 23.14 6.80 27.14
CA VAL A 91 21.96 6.07 26.69
C VAL A 91 20.75 6.99 26.82
N LEU A 92 20.02 7.19 25.72
CA LEU A 92 18.77 7.95 25.66
C LEU A 92 17.82 7.29 24.65
N LYS A 93 17.13 6.23 25.08
CA LYS A 93 16.34 5.36 24.20
C LYS A 93 14.84 5.43 24.50
N GLY A 94 14.01 5.33 23.46
CA GLY A 94 12.55 5.27 23.59
C GLY A 94 11.87 6.60 23.94
N TYR A 95 12.63 7.69 24.12
CA TYR A 95 12.10 8.99 24.54
C TYR A 95 11.39 9.78 23.45
N SER A 96 11.36 9.28 22.21
CA SER A 96 10.70 9.97 21.09
C SER A 96 11.26 11.38 20.85
N LEU A 97 12.58 11.54 21.03
CA LEU A 97 13.26 12.84 20.96
C LEU A 97 13.28 13.40 19.51
N PRO A 98 12.85 14.66 19.27
CA PRO A 98 12.61 15.19 17.92
C PRO A 98 13.77 15.99 17.30
N GLY A 99 14.89 16.13 18.01
CA GLY A 99 16.02 16.95 17.57
C GLY A 99 16.94 16.28 16.55
N MET A 100 18.23 16.57 16.64
CA MET A 100 19.27 16.05 15.73
C MET A 100 20.33 15.26 16.49
N LEU A 101 21.17 14.53 15.75
CA LEU A 101 22.40 13.98 16.32
C LEU A 101 23.36 15.10 16.73
N PRO A 102 23.95 15.05 17.95
CA PRO A 102 24.78 16.13 18.47
C PRO A 102 26.22 16.05 17.94
N PRO A 103 26.74 17.06 17.19
CA PRO A 103 28.18 17.17 16.92
C PRO A 103 29.01 17.34 18.21
N GLN A 104 28.38 17.79 19.30
CA GLN A 104 29.00 18.06 20.60
C GLN A 104 29.63 16.86 21.31
N LEU A 105 29.42 15.61 20.85
CA LEU A 105 30.05 14.43 21.47
C LEU A 105 31.58 14.56 21.54
N VAL A 106 32.21 15.28 20.61
CA VAL A 106 33.65 15.60 20.62
C VAL A 106 34.11 16.35 21.88
N LYS A 107 33.19 17.00 22.61
CA LYS A 107 33.48 17.71 23.88
C LYS A 107 33.60 16.76 25.08
N LEU A 108 33.33 15.45 24.90
CA LEU A 108 33.46 14.42 25.92
C LEU A 108 34.64 13.48 25.55
N PRO A 109 35.87 13.78 25.99
CA PRO A 109 37.08 13.12 25.48
C PRO A 109 37.19 11.63 25.88
N HIS A 110 36.46 11.20 26.90
CA HIS A 110 36.43 9.82 27.39
C HIS A 110 35.24 8.99 26.89
N LEU A 111 34.37 9.56 26.05
CA LEU A 111 33.15 8.91 25.59
C LEU A 111 33.44 7.70 24.68
N GLN A 112 32.91 6.54 25.06
CA GLN A 112 33.09 5.25 24.36
C GLN A 112 31.76 4.74 23.77
N GLU A 113 30.65 4.90 24.47
CA GLU A 113 29.37 4.31 24.05
C GLU A 113 28.24 5.34 23.88
N ILE A 114 27.54 5.29 22.75
CA ILE A 114 26.27 6.01 22.55
C ILE A 114 25.16 5.08 22.06
N ASP A 115 24.00 5.16 22.71
CA ASP A 115 22.77 4.48 22.28
C ASP A 115 21.58 5.45 22.30
N PHE A 116 21.23 5.93 21.11
CA PHE A 116 20.14 6.90 20.87
C PHE A 116 18.96 6.25 20.13
N ALA A 117 18.81 4.93 20.27
CA ALA A 117 17.79 4.15 19.56
C ALA A 117 16.34 4.55 19.94
N TYR A 118 15.39 4.30 19.03
CA TYR A 118 13.95 4.49 19.28
C TYR A 118 13.58 5.95 19.60
N ASN A 119 13.98 6.87 18.73
CA ASN A 119 13.65 8.29 18.82
C ASN A 119 13.16 8.85 17.48
N TYR A 120 12.93 10.16 17.42
CA TYR A 120 12.51 10.89 16.22
C TYR A 120 13.66 11.74 15.63
N LEU A 121 14.92 11.41 15.97
CA LEU A 121 16.08 12.23 15.61
C LEU A 121 16.23 12.30 14.09
N ASN A 122 16.49 13.50 13.58
CA ASN A 122 16.61 13.78 12.15
C ASN A 122 17.97 14.42 11.79
N GLY A 123 18.15 14.74 10.52
CA GLY A 123 19.41 15.22 9.97
C GLY A 123 20.33 14.09 9.52
N THR A 124 21.64 14.33 9.57
CA THR A 124 22.71 13.43 9.13
C THR A 124 23.57 13.00 10.33
N ILE A 125 24.48 12.04 10.14
CA ILE A 125 25.51 11.74 11.15
C ILE A 125 26.57 12.86 11.12
N PRO A 126 26.89 13.52 12.26
CA PRO A 126 27.89 14.59 12.29
C PRO A 126 29.30 14.11 11.94
N LEU A 127 30.03 14.89 11.14
CA LEU A 127 31.40 14.54 10.73
C LEU A 127 32.39 14.62 11.89
N GLU A 128 32.09 15.46 12.88
CA GLU A 128 32.87 15.69 14.10
C GLU A 128 33.08 14.39 14.90
N TRP A 129 32.14 13.44 14.81
CA TRP A 129 32.23 12.14 15.48
C TRP A 129 33.49 11.35 15.09
N ALA A 130 34.05 11.60 13.90
CA ALA A 130 35.28 11.00 13.41
C ALA A 130 36.53 11.27 14.26
N SER A 131 36.45 12.23 15.19
CA SER A 131 37.52 12.56 16.15
C SER A 131 37.32 11.96 17.55
N THR A 132 36.21 11.25 17.77
CA THR A 132 35.92 10.55 19.03
C THR A 132 36.64 9.20 19.11
N GLN A 133 36.62 8.57 20.30
CA GLN A 133 37.14 7.22 20.54
C GLN A 133 36.01 6.21 20.81
N LEU A 134 34.87 6.39 20.14
CA LEU A 134 33.68 5.56 20.33
C LEU A 134 33.98 4.09 19.97
N THR A 135 33.52 3.18 20.82
CA THR A 135 33.54 1.72 20.64
C THR A 135 32.17 1.18 20.23
N PHE A 136 31.08 1.86 20.63
CA PHE A 136 29.70 1.45 20.38
C PHE A 136 28.86 2.63 19.88
N ILE A 137 28.25 2.48 18.70
CA ILE A 137 27.28 3.44 18.14
C ILE A 137 25.98 2.70 17.80
N SER A 138 24.89 3.14 18.41
CA SER A 138 23.52 2.72 18.08
C SER A 138 22.62 3.93 17.84
N VAL A 139 22.07 4.03 16.63
CA VAL A 139 21.04 5.01 16.25
C VAL A 139 19.79 4.35 15.64
N LEU A 140 19.61 3.06 15.97
CA LEU A 140 18.50 2.19 15.56
C LEU A 140 17.13 2.89 15.69
N VAL A 141 16.27 2.84 14.67
CA VAL A 141 14.92 3.45 14.68
C VAL A 141 14.98 4.95 14.98
N ASN A 142 15.25 5.73 13.93
CA ASN A 142 15.21 7.19 13.93
C ASN A 142 14.75 7.71 12.54
N ARG A 143 14.82 9.02 12.31
CA ARG A 143 14.55 9.68 11.02
C ARG A 143 15.82 10.26 10.39
N LEU A 144 16.97 9.63 10.64
CA LEU A 144 18.26 10.07 10.09
C LEU A 144 18.33 9.77 8.60
N SER A 145 18.96 10.66 7.84
CA SER A 145 18.93 10.68 6.37
C SER A 145 20.29 11.11 5.80
N GLY A 146 20.38 11.26 4.47
CA GLY A 146 21.62 11.57 3.77
C GLY A 146 22.48 10.34 3.52
N GLU A 147 23.78 10.55 3.24
CA GLU A 147 24.75 9.46 3.07
C GLU A 147 25.40 9.09 4.41
N ILE A 148 25.91 7.87 4.53
CA ILE A 148 26.76 7.48 5.66
C ILE A 148 28.11 8.19 5.49
N PRO A 149 28.60 8.99 6.47
CA PRO A 149 29.89 9.65 6.33
C PRO A 149 31.05 8.65 6.25
N LYS A 150 31.94 8.85 5.27
CA LYS A 150 33.18 8.07 5.16
C LYS A 150 34.11 8.28 6.36
N GLU A 151 34.02 9.44 6.99
CA GLU A 151 34.80 9.86 8.15
C GLU A 151 34.53 8.96 9.37
N LEU A 152 33.40 8.24 9.44
CA LEU A 152 33.18 7.19 10.44
C LEU A 152 34.24 6.07 10.38
N GLY A 153 34.85 5.84 9.21
CA GLY A 153 35.97 4.91 9.04
C GLY A 153 37.24 5.31 9.81
N ASN A 154 37.33 6.54 10.33
CA ASN A 154 38.44 6.99 11.17
C ASN A 154 38.32 6.52 12.63
N ILE A 155 37.12 6.15 13.08
CA ILE A 155 36.84 5.72 14.46
C ILE A 155 37.25 4.26 14.65
N THR A 156 38.54 3.97 14.48
CA THR A 156 39.09 2.58 14.46
C THR A 156 38.91 1.80 15.77
N THR A 157 38.47 2.46 16.84
CA THR A 157 38.01 1.86 18.11
C THR A 157 36.66 1.16 18.02
N LEU A 158 35.86 1.38 16.97
CA LEU A 158 34.52 0.80 16.86
C LEU A 158 34.53 -0.73 16.84
N THR A 159 33.71 -1.30 17.73
CA THR A 159 33.37 -2.73 17.81
C THR A 159 31.93 -3.00 17.41
N TYR A 160 31.03 -2.02 17.60
CA TYR A 160 29.61 -2.13 17.27
C TYR A 160 29.10 -0.88 16.54
N LEU A 161 28.51 -1.07 15.36
CA LEU A 161 27.86 -0.02 14.57
C LEU A 161 26.47 -0.48 14.10
N CYS A 162 25.42 0.13 14.63
CA CYS A 162 24.03 -0.11 14.21
C CYS A 162 23.38 1.18 13.70
N LEU A 163 23.08 1.19 12.40
CA LEU A 163 22.38 2.26 11.66
C LEU A 163 20.98 1.81 11.20
N GLU A 164 20.47 0.71 11.75
CA GLU A 164 19.24 0.04 11.32
C GLU A 164 17.98 0.93 11.40
N ALA A 165 17.03 0.72 10.49
CA ALA A 165 15.72 1.38 10.48
C ALA A 165 15.82 2.92 10.49
N ASN A 166 16.50 3.45 9.47
CA ASN A 166 16.68 4.87 9.21
C ASN A 166 16.39 5.17 7.72
N GLN A 167 16.77 6.36 7.24
CA GLN A 167 16.57 6.83 5.88
C GLN A 167 17.92 7.08 5.16
N PHE A 168 18.99 6.42 5.59
CA PHE A 168 20.31 6.56 4.96
C PHE A 168 20.29 6.08 3.52
N SER A 169 21.05 6.75 2.65
CA SER A 169 21.03 6.60 1.20
C SER A 169 22.45 6.70 0.62
N GLY A 170 22.58 6.69 -0.71
CA GLY A 170 23.88 6.66 -1.37
C GLY A 170 24.50 5.27 -1.35
N ILE A 171 25.83 5.19 -1.38
CA ILE A 171 26.59 3.93 -1.28
C ILE A 171 27.14 3.74 0.15
N VAL A 172 27.48 2.51 0.50
CA VAL A 172 28.21 2.24 1.75
C VAL A 172 29.68 2.66 1.56
N PRO A 173 30.27 3.53 2.41
CA PRO A 173 31.64 3.99 2.24
C PRO A 173 32.67 2.85 2.35
N PRO A 174 33.61 2.71 1.39
CA PRO A 174 34.73 1.78 1.50
C PRO A 174 35.58 1.99 2.75
N GLU A 175 35.67 3.22 3.24
CA GLU A 175 36.44 3.62 4.44
C GLU A 175 35.96 2.92 5.71
N LEU A 176 34.70 2.47 5.79
CA LEU A 176 34.25 1.62 6.91
C LEU A 176 35.02 0.29 6.98
N GLY A 177 35.65 -0.15 5.88
CA GLY A 177 36.56 -1.31 5.87
C GLY A 177 37.85 -1.12 6.69
N HIS A 178 38.17 0.11 7.13
CA HIS A 178 39.28 0.38 8.06
C HIS A 178 38.95 0.03 9.52
N LEU A 179 37.68 -0.24 9.86
CA LEU A 179 37.22 -0.56 11.20
C LEU A 179 37.59 -2.01 11.58
N THR A 180 38.88 -2.34 11.66
CA THR A 180 39.36 -3.72 11.84
C THR A 180 38.94 -4.37 13.17
N ASN A 181 38.52 -3.58 14.15
CA ASN A 181 38.00 -4.04 15.44
C ASN A 181 36.50 -4.35 15.43
N LEU A 182 35.78 -4.04 14.34
CA LEU A 182 34.34 -4.16 14.24
C LEU A 182 33.87 -5.62 14.31
N GLN A 183 32.97 -5.90 15.26
CA GLN A 183 32.35 -7.20 15.52
C GLN A 183 30.92 -7.24 14.99
N THR A 184 30.18 -6.15 15.15
CA THR A 184 28.79 -6.04 14.67
C THR A 184 28.63 -4.86 13.71
N LEU A 185 28.10 -5.14 12.51
CA LEU A 185 27.74 -4.12 11.52
C LEU A 185 26.32 -4.37 11.02
N ILE A 186 25.39 -3.48 11.39
CA ILE A 186 23.97 -3.57 11.03
C ILE A 186 23.58 -2.30 10.25
N LEU A 187 23.25 -2.49 8.97
CA LEU A 187 22.84 -1.44 8.03
C LEU A 187 21.39 -1.66 7.51
N SER A 188 20.67 -2.64 8.07
CA SER A 188 19.35 -3.10 7.62
C SER A 188 18.27 -1.99 7.61
N SER A 189 17.25 -2.14 6.76
CA SER A 189 16.12 -1.21 6.62
C SER A 189 16.57 0.25 6.44
N ASN A 190 17.21 0.49 5.30
CA ASN A 190 17.64 1.79 4.83
C ASN A 190 17.43 1.90 3.30
N ASN A 191 17.88 3.00 2.70
CA ASN A 191 17.80 3.27 1.26
C ASN A 191 19.18 3.15 0.59
N LEU A 192 20.09 2.32 1.12
CA LEU A 192 21.46 2.16 0.63
C LEU A 192 21.49 1.43 -0.72
N THR A 193 22.48 1.77 -1.55
CA THR A 193 22.60 1.30 -2.93
C THR A 193 24.04 0.89 -3.28
N GLY A 194 24.24 0.39 -4.50
CA GLY A 194 25.55 -0.02 -5.00
C GLY A 194 25.91 -1.45 -4.62
N ASN A 195 27.21 -1.76 -4.67
CA ASN A 195 27.74 -3.06 -4.30
C ASN A 195 28.37 -2.98 -2.90
N LEU A 196 28.53 -4.12 -2.22
CA LEU A 196 29.30 -4.16 -0.97
C LEU A 196 30.79 -3.81 -1.23
N PRO A 197 31.41 -2.90 -0.45
CA PRO A 197 32.78 -2.47 -0.73
C PRO A 197 33.81 -3.58 -0.55
N MET A 198 34.71 -3.74 -1.52
CA MET A 198 35.83 -4.71 -1.43
C MET A 198 36.73 -4.48 -0.20
N ALA A 199 36.77 -3.26 0.33
CA ALA A 199 37.49 -2.92 1.57
C ALA A 199 36.96 -3.69 2.80
N PHE A 200 35.72 -4.18 2.78
CA PHE A 200 35.14 -4.96 3.89
C PHE A 200 35.84 -6.31 4.10
N ALA A 201 36.68 -6.73 3.15
CA ALA A 201 37.68 -7.78 3.32
C ALA A 201 38.62 -7.57 4.53
N GLY A 202 38.75 -6.33 5.04
CA GLY A 202 39.52 -5.96 6.22
C GLY A 202 38.83 -6.24 7.57
N LEU A 203 37.50 -6.42 7.58
CA LEU A 203 36.66 -6.53 8.79
C LEU A 203 36.71 -7.95 9.41
N ARG A 204 37.92 -8.41 9.74
CA ARG A 204 38.21 -9.81 10.13
C ARG A 204 37.61 -10.24 11.47
N ASN A 205 37.19 -9.29 12.30
CA ASN A 205 36.60 -9.52 13.61
C ASN A 205 35.06 -9.60 13.60
N LEU A 206 34.41 -9.45 12.44
CA LEU A 206 32.95 -9.52 12.34
C LEU A 206 32.41 -10.86 12.83
N THR A 207 31.46 -10.80 13.77
CA THR A 207 30.62 -11.88 14.27
C THR A 207 29.20 -11.78 13.71
N ASP A 208 28.68 -10.56 13.53
CA ASP A 208 27.31 -10.30 13.07
C ASP A 208 27.31 -9.23 11.95
N PHE A 209 26.81 -9.60 10.77
CA PHE A 209 26.71 -8.72 9.60
C PHE A 209 25.32 -8.77 8.98
N ARG A 210 24.65 -7.61 8.89
CA ARG A 210 23.26 -7.50 8.42
C ARG A 210 23.03 -6.30 7.51
N ILE A 211 22.45 -6.54 6.34
CA ILE A 211 22.20 -5.52 5.29
C ILE A 211 20.79 -5.65 4.67
N ASN A 212 19.85 -6.18 5.45
CA ASN A 212 18.50 -6.52 4.97
C ASN A 212 17.74 -5.27 4.48
N ASP A 213 16.71 -5.46 3.66
CA ASP A 213 15.77 -4.37 3.28
C ASP A 213 16.50 -3.08 2.82
N ASN A 214 17.22 -3.23 1.71
CA ASN A 214 18.05 -2.18 1.10
C ASN A 214 18.04 -2.38 -0.44
N LYS A 215 18.75 -1.52 -1.18
CA LYS A 215 18.75 -1.50 -2.66
C LYS A 215 20.14 -1.79 -3.24
N PHE A 216 20.86 -2.71 -2.60
CA PHE A 216 22.14 -3.23 -3.09
C PHE A 216 21.98 -3.97 -4.43
N ARG A 217 23.09 -4.17 -5.13
CA ARG A 217 23.19 -4.85 -6.42
C ARG A 217 24.43 -5.74 -6.47
N GLY A 218 24.49 -6.58 -7.49
CA GLY A 218 25.59 -7.52 -7.71
C GLY A 218 25.45 -8.79 -6.87
N ILE A 219 26.57 -9.51 -6.75
CA ILE A 219 26.66 -10.81 -6.08
C ILE A 219 27.10 -10.69 -4.63
N ILE A 220 26.87 -11.74 -3.84
CA ILE A 220 27.51 -11.91 -2.52
C ILE A 220 29.04 -12.05 -2.76
N PRO A 221 29.89 -11.14 -2.26
CA PRO A 221 31.31 -11.14 -2.64
C PRO A 221 32.14 -12.24 -1.97
N ASP A 222 33.13 -12.78 -2.68
CA ASP A 222 34.04 -13.83 -2.17
C ASP A 222 34.85 -13.42 -0.93
N PHE A 223 35.03 -12.11 -0.69
CA PHE A 223 35.75 -11.62 0.50
C PHE A 223 35.05 -11.95 1.82
N VAL A 224 33.76 -12.36 1.78
CA VAL A 224 33.02 -12.87 2.95
C VAL A 224 33.80 -13.98 3.67
N GLN A 225 34.64 -14.76 2.96
CA GLN A 225 35.54 -15.74 3.58
C GLN A 225 36.50 -15.18 4.62
N ASN A 226 36.79 -13.87 4.63
CA ASN A 226 37.74 -13.26 5.56
C ASN A 226 37.16 -13.11 6.98
N TRP A 227 35.83 -13.13 7.11
CA TRP A 227 35.12 -12.95 8.38
C TRP A 227 35.08 -14.25 9.18
N LYS A 228 36.25 -14.77 9.59
CA LYS A 228 36.37 -16.09 10.25
C LYS A 228 35.61 -16.23 11.57
N GLN A 229 35.25 -15.12 12.20
CA GLN A 229 34.51 -15.06 13.45
C GLN A 229 32.98 -14.99 13.23
N LEU A 230 32.51 -14.92 11.98
CA LEU A 230 31.11 -14.69 11.65
C LEU A 230 30.22 -15.85 12.14
N THR A 231 29.29 -15.51 13.02
CA THR A 231 28.23 -16.38 13.53
C THR A 231 26.90 -16.10 12.83
N ARG A 232 26.66 -14.88 12.35
CA ARG A 232 25.40 -14.49 11.72
C ARG A 232 25.60 -13.67 10.44
N LEU A 233 24.92 -14.10 9.38
CA LEU A 233 24.95 -13.46 8.06
C LEU A 233 23.53 -13.27 7.52
N GLU A 234 23.06 -12.03 7.50
CA GLU A 234 21.75 -11.67 6.95
C GLU A 234 21.87 -10.69 5.79
N MET A 235 21.30 -11.06 4.64
CA MET A 235 21.27 -10.22 3.44
C MET A 235 19.89 -10.20 2.77
N HIS A 236 18.81 -10.42 3.52
CA HIS A 236 17.49 -10.66 2.92
C HIS A 236 16.85 -9.41 2.32
N ALA A 237 16.13 -9.57 1.21
CA ALA A 237 15.51 -8.44 0.48
C ALA A 237 16.50 -7.29 0.17
N SER A 238 17.79 -7.58 0.06
CA SER A 238 18.86 -6.58 -0.17
C SER A 238 19.03 -6.20 -1.65
N GLY A 239 18.48 -6.99 -2.57
CA GLY A 239 18.64 -6.83 -4.02
C GLY A 239 19.79 -7.63 -4.65
N LEU A 240 20.58 -8.36 -3.84
CA LEU A 240 21.67 -9.23 -4.31
C LEU A 240 21.17 -10.41 -5.18
N GLU A 241 22.03 -10.87 -6.09
CA GLU A 241 21.73 -11.89 -7.10
C GLU A 241 22.89 -12.87 -7.35
N GLY A 242 22.67 -13.90 -8.18
CA GLY A 242 23.70 -14.90 -8.51
C GLY A 242 23.71 -16.12 -7.56
N PRO A 243 24.76 -16.97 -7.60
CA PRO A 243 24.83 -18.16 -6.75
C PRO A 243 25.28 -17.85 -5.32
N ILE A 244 25.03 -18.79 -4.40
CA ILE A 244 25.66 -18.77 -3.06
C ILE A 244 27.16 -19.04 -3.24
N PRO A 245 28.07 -18.14 -2.85
CA PRO A 245 29.49 -18.25 -3.18
C PRO A 245 30.17 -19.36 -2.36
N PRO A 246 31.00 -20.21 -2.99
CA PRO A 246 31.59 -21.39 -2.34
C PRO A 246 32.48 -21.05 -1.15
N ASN A 247 32.98 -19.82 -1.12
CA ASN A 247 33.81 -19.21 -0.10
C ASN A 247 33.13 -19.13 1.28
N ILE A 248 31.80 -19.23 1.37
CA ILE A 248 31.06 -19.39 2.63
C ILE A 248 31.42 -20.70 3.36
N SER A 249 31.90 -21.73 2.64
CA SER A 249 32.40 -22.98 3.25
C SER A 249 33.53 -22.78 4.27
N LEU A 250 34.19 -21.61 4.24
CA LEU A 250 35.30 -21.27 5.12
C LEU A 250 34.87 -20.50 6.39
N LEU A 251 33.56 -20.40 6.64
CA LEU A 251 32.93 -19.77 7.81
C LEU A 251 32.51 -20.83 8.85
N ASN A 252 33.49 -21.45 9.50
CA ASN A 252 33.27 -22.59 10.40
C ASN A 252 32.40 -22.30 11.64
N ASN A 253 32.23 -21.02 12.00
CA ASN A 253 31.47 -20.57 13.17
C ASN A 253 30.03 -20.14 12.84
N LEU A 254 29.61 -20.20 11.57
CA LEU A 254 28.32 -19.68 11.13
C LEU A 254 27.16 -20.48 11.73
N LEU A 255 26.30 -19.81 12.48
CA LEU A 255 25.09 -20.31 13.12
C LEU A 255 23.84 -19.99 12.28
N GLU A 256 23.79 -18.78 11.71
CA GLU A 256 22.63 -18.26 10.99
C GLU A 256 23.03 -17.77 9.59
N LEU A 257 22.41 -18.33 8.54
CA LEU A 257 22.54 -17.89 7.15
C LEU A 257 21.17 -17.55 6.56
N VAL A 258 20.91 -16.27 6.36
CA VAL A 258 19.61 -15.75 5.89
C VAL A 258 19.78 -14.96 4.59
N LEU A 259 19.39 -15.58 3.47
CA LEU A 259 19.48 -15.05 2.10
C LEU A 259 18.11 -14.99 1.40
N ARG A 260 17.00 -14.96 2.16
CA ARG A 260 15.64 -14.96 1.60
C ARG A 260 15.31 -13.71 0.77
N ASN A 261 14.29 -13.82 -0.09
CA ASN A 261 13.75 -12.72 -0.90
C ASN A 261 14.82 -12.00 -1.75
N CYS A 262 15.87 -12.72 -2.15
CA CYS A 262 16.91 -12.22 -3.03
C CYS A 262 16.67 -12.74 -4.46
N LYS A 263 17.65 -12.59 -5.34
CA LYS A 263 17.64 -13.28 -6.65
C LYS A 263 18.71 -14.37 -6.70
N VAL A 264 18.90 -15.08 -5.59
CA VAL A 264 19.86 -16.18 -5.51
C VAL A 264 19.42 -17.31 -6.44
N SER A 265 20.36 -17.95 -7.13
CA SER A 265 20.08 -18.94 -8.19
C SER A 265 21.13 -20.04 -8.26
N GLY A 266 20.85 -21.11 -8.99
CA GLY A 266 21.70 -22.31 -9.02
C GLY A 266 21.38 -23.27 -7.87
N GLU A 267 22.28 -24.20 -7.58
CA GLU A 267 22.07 -25.21 -6.54
C GLU A 267 22.46 -24.71 -5.14
N ILE A 268 21.88 -25.32 -4.09
CA ILE A 268 22.33 -25.12 -2.70
C ILE A 268 23.66 -25.87 -2.52
N PRO A 269 24.81 -25.19 -2.36
CA PRO A 269 26.11 -25.85 -2.46
C PRO A 269 26.36 -26.94 -1.42
N ALA A 270 27.02 -28.02 -1.85
CA ALA A 270 27.21 -29.25 -1.07
C ALA A 270 27.80 -29.04 0.35
N TYR A 271 28.68 -28.03 0.52
CA TYR A 271 29.30 -27.77 1.83
C TYR A 271 28.30 -27.28 2.89
N ILE A 272 27.21 -26.59 2.51
CA ILE A 272 26.23 -26.06 3.45
C ILE A 272 25.70 -27.20 4.32
N TRP A 273 25.33 -28.32 3.71
CA TRP A 273 24.84 -29.54 4.35
C TRP A 273 25.86 -30.24 5.28
N THR A 274 27.08 -29.72 5.40
CA THR A 274 28.15 -30.20 6.29
C THR A 274 28.60 -29.17 7.34
N MET A 275 28.00 -27.97 7.35
CA MET A 275 28.31 -26.91 8.33
C MET A 275 27.71 -27.27 9.71
N LYS A 276 28.51 -27.94 10.55
CA LYS A 276 28.07 -28.49 11.85
C LYS A 276 27.47 -27.48 12.83
N GLN A 277 27.90 -26.22 12.77
CA GLN A 277 27.43 -25.17 13.68
C GLN A 277 26.12 -24.51 13.23
N LEU A 278 25.69 -24.72 11.97
CA LEU A 278 24.54 -24.03 11.39
C LEU A 278 23.24 -24.47 12.07
N GLU A 279 22.58 -23.52 12.73
CA GLU A 279 21.30 -23.68 13.41
C GLU A 279 20.12 -23.19 12.54
N MET A 280 20.34 -22.17 11.70
CA MET A 280 19.34 -21.64 10.76
C MET A 280 19.91 -21.52 9.33
N LEU A 281 19.18 -22.11 8.38
CA LEU A 281 19.32 -21.85 6.94
C LEU A 281 17.99 -21.34 6.39
N ASP A 282 17.95 -20.07 5.98
CA ASP A 282 16.80 -19.47 5.31
C ASP A 282 17.21 -18.94 3.94
N VAL A 283 16.82 -19.66 2.89
CA VAL A 283 17.06 -19.30 1.49
C VAL A 283 15.73 -19.17 0.72
N SER A 284 14.66 -18.85 1.44
CA SER A 284 13.29 -18.76 0.93
C SER A 284 13.10 -17.72 -0.18
N PHE A 285 12.13 -17.94 -1.07
CA PHE A 285 11.72 -17.02 -2.13
C PHE A 285 12.91 -16.54 -3.02
N ASN A 286 13.63 -17.52 -3.56
CA ASN A 286 14.75 -17.34 -4.47
C ASN A 286 14.50 -18.12 -5.78
N LYS A 287 15.55 -18.41 -6.56
CA LYS A 287 15.52 -19.19 -7.80
C LYS A 287 16.44 -20.43 -7.71
N LEU A 288 16.52 -21.03 -6.53
CA LEU A 288 17.36 -22.20 -6.30
C LEU A 288 16.78 -23.45 -6.96
N VAL A 289 17.65 -24.28 -7.54
CA VAL A 289 17.33 -25.52 -8.27
C VAL A 289 18.12 -26.70 -7.68
N GLY A 290 17.93 -27.91 -8.25
CA GLY A 290 18.63 -29.12 -7.84
C GLY A 290 17.86 -29.97 -6.84
N GLU A 291 18.52 -30.99 -6.28
CA GLU A 291 17.95 -31.93 -5.32
C GLU A 291 18.52 -31.75 -3.90
N LEU A 292 17.78 -32.21 -2.90
CA LEU A 292 18.31 -32.35 -1.53
C LEU A 292 19.27 -33.56 -1.47
N PRO A 293 20.46 -33.41 -0.85
CA PRO A 293 21.45 -34.49 -0.83
C PRO A 293 20.95 -35.68 0.01
N PRO A 294 21.38 -36.91 -0.31
CA PRO A 294 20.93 -38.13 0.37
C PRO A 294 21.42 -38.25 1.82
N SER A 295 22.36 -37.40 2.27
CA SER A 295 22.85 -37.38 3.65
C SER A 295 23.18 -35.95 4.09
N ILE A 296 22.52 -35.47 5.13
CA ILE A 296 22.70 -34.12 5.70
C ILE A 296 23.36 -34.19 7.08
N LYS A 297 24.55 -33.58 7.22
CA LYS A 297 25.40 -33.58 8.42
C LYS A 297 25.28 -32.28 9.24
N LEU A 298 24.13 -31.63 9.18
CA LEU A 298 23.79 -30.44 9.97
C LEU A 298 23.40 -30.85 11.40
N GLU A 299 24.38 -30.94 12.30
CA GLU A 299 24.21 -31.50 13.66
C GLU A 299 23.34 -30.63 14.59
N ARG A 300 23.23 -29.31 14.34
CA ARG A 300 22.52 -28.35 15.21
C ARG A 300 21.31 -27.67 14.58
N LEU A 301 20.85 -28.14 13.43
CA LEU A 301 19.82 -27.47 12.64
C LEU A 301 18.48 -27.38 13.39
N ARG A 302 18.03 -26.15 13.65
CA ARG A 302 16.71 -25.84 14.22
C ARG A 302 15.73 -25.38 13.16
N PHE A 303 16.21 -24.68 12.13
CA PHE A 303 15.38 -24.10 11.08
C PHE A 303 15.97 -24.33 9.70
N LEU A 304 15.14 -24.82 8.79
CA LEU A 304 15.45 -25.01 7.37
C LEU A 304 14.29 -24.46 6.54
N PHE A 305 14.41 -23.23 6.06
CA PHE A 305 13.40 -22.59 5.23
C PHE A 305 13.86 -22.54 3.77
N LEU A 306 13.24 -23.38 2.95
CA LEU A 306 13.51 -23.51 1.51
C LEU A 306 12.32 -23.07 0.65
N THR A 307 11.28 -22.49 1.27
CA THR A 307 10.01 -22.20 0.61
C THR A 307 10.17 -21.32 -0.63
N GLY A 308 9.34 -21.49 -1.65
CA GLY A 308 9.30 -20.60 -2.81
C GLY A 308 10.58 -20.66 -3.65
N ASN A 309 11.04 -21.87 -3.98
CA ASN A 309 12.17 -22.13 -4.85
C ASN A 309 11.77 -23.13 -5.97
N LEU A 310 12.74 -23.63 -6.72
CA LEU A 310 12.56 -24.59 -7.82
C LEU A 310 13.26 -25.92 -7.51
N LEU A 311 13.39 -26.27 -6.21
CA LEU A 311 14.04 -27.50 -5.76
C LEU A 311 13.20 -28.72 -6.11
N SER A 312 13.85 -29.85 -6.41
CA SER A 312 13.21 -31.05 -6.94
C SER A 312 13.81 -32.34 -6.35
N GLY A 313 13.45 -33.49 -6.92
CA GLY A 313 13.87 -34.81 -6.40
C GLY A 313 13.07 -35.25 -5.17
N ASN A 314 13.61 -36.19 -4.40
CA ASN A 314 12.89 -36.76 -3.24
C ASN A 314 13.18 -36.01 -1.94
N VAL A 315 12.16 -35.82 -1.10
CA VAL A 315 12.35 -35.41 0.29
C VAL A 315 13.00 -36.58 1.05
N ARG A 316 14.15 -36.33 1.69
CA ARG A 316 14.97 -37.36 2.36
C ARG A 316 14.82 -37.29 3.88
N ASP A 317 14.81 -38.45 4.54
CA ASP A 317 14.76 -38.62 6.00
C ASP A 317 15.81 -37.77 6.72
N SER A 318 17.01 -37.59 6.14
CA SER A 318 18.09 -36.80 6.75
C SER A 318 17.78 -35.30 6.88
N VAL A 319 16.76 -34.81 6.17
CA VAL A 319 16.21 -33.45 6.30
C VAL A 319 15.25 -33.37 7.50
N LEU A 320 14.52 -34.46 7.75
CA LEU A 320 13.39 -34.57 8.68
C LEU A 320 13.88 -34.88 10.10
N LYS A 321 14.64 -33.95 10.68
CA LYS A 321 15.24 -34.14 12.01
C LYS A 321 14.24 -33.86 13.13
N GLU A 322 14.35 -34.63 14.21
CA GLU A 322 13.47 -34.47 15.36
C GLU A 322 13.65 -33.10 16.03
N GLY A 323 12.55 -32.38 16.25
CA GLY A 323 12.55 -31.03 16.81
C GLY A 323 12.93 -29.89 15.85
N SER A 324 13.39 -30.17 14.62
CA SER A 324 13.68 -29.13 13.62
C SER A 324 12.39 -28.61 12.94
N ASN A 325 12.39 -27.32 12.58
CA ASN A 325 11.39 -26.71 11.70
C ASN A 325 11.87 -26.76 10.26
N VAL A 326 11.10 -27.40 9.38
CA VAL A 326 11.48 -27.64 7.98
C VAL A 326 10.36 -27.15 7.07
N ASP A 327 10.64 -26.15 6.24
CA ASP A 327 9.70 -25.63 5.25
C ASP A 327 10.17 -25.91 3.82
N LEU A 328 9.39 -26.74 3.12
CA LEU A 328 9.60 -27.16 1.74
C LEU A 328 8.47 -26.66 0.81
N SER A 329 7.58 -25.79 1.31
CA SER A 329 6.41 -25.33 0.56
C SER A 329 6.78 -24.58 -0.73
N TYR A 330 5.89 -24.55 -1.72
CA TYR A 330 6.14 -23.91 -3.03
C TYR A 330 7.48 -24.33 -3.67
N ASN A 331 7.63 -25.63 -3.93
CA ASN A 331 8.77 -26.25 -4.61
C ASN A 331 8.30 -27.36 -5.56
N ASN A 332 9.24 -28.04 -6.21
CA ASN A 332 9.02 -29.01 -7.28
C ASN A 332 9.47 -30.44 -6.89
N PHE A 333 9.37 -30.81 -5.61
CA PHE A 333 9.75 -32.14 -5.12
C PHE A 333 8.84 -33.26 -5.66
N THR A 334 9.27 -34.49 -5.48
CA THR A 334 8.47 -35.70 -5.75
C THR A 334 7.37 -35.82 -4.72
N TRP A 335 6.14 -36.13 -5.14
CA TRP A 335 4.97 -36.22 -4.27
C TRP A 335 5.18 -37.13 -3.06
N GLN A 336 4.85 -36.61 -1.87
CA GLN A 336 4.98 -37.31 -0.60
C GLN A 336 3.65 -37.96 -0.19
N GLY A 337 3.54 -39.28 -0.41
CA GLY A 337 2.40 -40.10 0.02
C GLY A 337 2.56 -40.69 1.42
N PRO A 338 1.53 -41.34 1.99
CA PRO A 338 1.56 -41.86 3.37
C PRO A 338 2.67 -42.86 3.70
N GLU A 339 3.24 -43.52 2.69
CA GLU A 339 4.35 -44.47 2.85
C GLU A 339 5.73 -43.78 2.78
N GLN A 340 5.78 -42.52 2.37
CA GLN A 340 7.02 -41.75 2.27
C GLN A 340 7.45 -41.20 3.64
N PRO A 341 8.76 -41.02 3.87
CA PRO A 341 9.30 -40.57 5.16
C PRO A 341 8.68 -39.27 5.68
N ALA A 342 8.39 -38.31 4.80
CA ALA A 342 7.76 -37.03 5.13
C ALA A 342 6.31 -37.13 5.65
N CYS A 343 5.75 -38.33 5.70
CA CYS A 343 4.34 -38.61 6.00
C CYS A 343 4.13 -39.71 7.05
N GLN A 344 5.19 -40.18 7.70
CA GLN A 344 5.09 -41.17 8.77
C GLN A 344 4.61 -40.48 10.07
N GLU A 345 3.67 -41.11 10.78
CA GLU A 345 2.97 -40.54 11.95
C GLU A 345 3.89 -40.10 13.12
N ASN A 346 5.17 -40.49 13.10
CA ASN A 346 6.15 -40.22 14.15
C ASN A 346 7.01 -38.96 13.93
N MET A 347 6.73 -38.10 12.94
CA MET A 347 7.55 -36.89 12.68
C MET A 347 6.77 -35.56 12.73
N ASN A 348 6.92 -34.88 13.87
CA ASN A 348 6.83 -33.44 14.18
C ASN A 348 5.79 -32.53 13.50
N LEU A 349 5.13 -31.72 14.35
CA LEU A 349 4.22 -30.61 14.03
C LEU A 349 4.85 -29.43 13.23
N ASN A 350 6.12 -29.55 12.83
CA ASN A 350 7.00 -28.48 12.34
C ASN A 350 7.53 -28.76 10.92
N LEU A 351 6.77 -29.50 10.10
CA LEU A 351 7.05 -29.72 8.68
C LEU A 351 5.98 -29.04 7.81
N ASN A 352 6.40 -28.21 6.86
CA ASN A 352 5.50 -27.57 5.90
C ASN A 352 5.74 -28.09 4.48
N LEU A 353 4.76 -28.83 3.95
CA LEU A 353 4.78 -29.42 2.61
C LEU A 353 3.83 -28.73 1.62
N PHE A 354 3.16 -27.64 1.98
CA PHE A 354 2.12 -27.04 1.14
C PHE A 354 2.61 -26.70 -0.27
N ARG A 355 2.03 -27.30 -1.32
CA ARG A 355 2.52 -27.19 -2.71
C ARG A 355 4.03 -27.47 -2.85
N SER A 356 4.53 -28.48 -2.16
CA SER A 356 5.94 -28.87 -2.24
C SER A 356 6.29 -29.71 -3.48
N SER A 357 5.29 -30.21 -4.22
CA SER A 357 5.50 -31.11 -5.37
C SER A 357 4.87 -30.65 -6.68
N LEU A 358 5.55 -30.96 -7.80
CA LEU A 358 4.97 -30.83 -9.14
C LEU A 358 3.78 -31.79 -9.28
N ILE A 359 2.65 -31.23 -9.73
CA ILE A 359 1.46 -31.99 -10.14
C ILE A 359 1.62 -32.23 -11.65
N ASP A 360 1.66 -33.51 -12.04
CA ASP A 360 1.69 -33.91 -13.45
C ASP A 360 0.32 -33.61 -14.10
N ASP A 361 0.31 -33.18 -15.36
CA ASP A 361 -0.91 -32.68 -16.04
C ASP A 361 -1.97 -33.76 -16.33
N ASP A 362 -1.66 -35.04 -16.07
CA ASP A 362 -2.56 -36.18 -16.28
C ASP A 362 -3.65 -36.28 -15.19
N VAL A 363 -4.66 -35.44 -15.37
CA VAL A 363 -6.07 -35.55 -14.96
C VAL A 363 -6.39 -36.67 -13.94
N SER A 364 -6.88 -36.26 -12.76
CA SER A 364 -7.58 -37.05 -11.72
C SER A 364 -6.82 -37.53 -10.47
N ARG A 365 -5.61 -37.03 -10.19
CA ARG A 365 -4.96 -37.21 -8.87
C ARG A 365 -4.40 -35.89 -8.32
N ARG A 366 -4.93 -35.25 -7.29
CA ARG A 366 -6.18 -35.22 -6.50
C ARG A 366 -5.94 -34.01 -5.56
N GLN A 367 -6.97 -33.25 -5.17
CA GLN A 367 -6.76 -31.99 -4.42
C GLN A 367 -5.87 -32.23 -3.18
N ASP A 368 -4.90 -31.34 -2.92
CA ASP A 368 -3.84 -31.52 -1.93
C ASP A 368 -4.37 -31.58 -0.49
N PRO A 369 -4.38 -32.80 0.11
CA PRO A 369 -3.63 -32.96 1.35
C PRO A 369 -2.53 -34.01 1.19
N HIS A 370 -1.28 -33.54 1.17
CA HIS A 370 -0.07 -34.33 1.32
C HIS A 370 -0.23 -35.35 2.46
N CYS A 371 0.45 -36.50 2.34
CA CYS A 371 0.33 -37.61 3.28
C CYS A 371 -1.05 -38.29 3.33
N SER A 372 -2.00 -37.92 2.45
CA SER A 372 -3.22 -38.70 2.22
C SER A 372 -3.09 -39.62 1.01
N LYS A 373 -3.46 -40.90 1.17
CA LYS A 373 -3.54 -41.81 0.02
C LYS A 373 -4.76 -41.43 -0.79
N ASN A 374 -4.51 -40.96 -2.01
CA ASN A 374 -5.52 -40.65 -2.99
C ASN A 374 -6.44 -39.46 -2.61
N PHE A 375 -7.27 -39.52 -1.54
CA PHE A 375 -8.27 -38.50 -1.14
C PHE A 375 -9.35 -38.15 -2.19
N ASN A 376 -10.61 -37.89 -1.84
CA ASN A 376 -11.60 -37.32 -2.79
C ASN A 376 -12.61 -36.54 -1.96
N CYS A 377 -13.04 -35.38 -2.43
CA CYS A 377 -13.95 -34.52 -1.68
C CYS A 377 -15.28 -35.23 -1.40
N PRO A 378 -15.59 -35.59 -0.13
CA PRO A 378 -16.82 -36.31 0.19
C PRO A 378 -18.05 -35.40 0.09
N ARG A 379 -17.84 -34.09 0.19
CA ARG A 379 -18.83 -33.03 -0.03
C ARG A 379 -18.11 -31.77 -0.48
N TYR A 380 -18.71 -31.05 -1.42
CA TYR A 380 -18.25 -29.71 -1.82
C TYR A 380 -18.99 -28.62 -1.05
N SER A 381 -18.30 -27.51 -0.76
CA SER A 381 -18.88 -26.33 -0.10
C SER A 381 -19.02 -25.15 -1.06
N ASN A 382 -20.06 -24.33 -0.84
CA ASN A 382 -20.26 -23.05 -1.53
C ASN A 382 -19.68 -21.85 -0.76
N CYS A 383 -19.16 -22.07 0.46
CA CYS A 383 -18.44 -21.04 1.20
C CYS A 383 -17.53 -21.58 2.31
N LEU A 384 -16.62 -20.73 2.76
CA LEU A 384 -15.76 -20.90 3.92
C LEU A 384 -15.75 -19.58 4.72
N HIS A 385 -15.77 -19.68 6.04
CA HIS A 385 -15.58 -18.54 6.94
C HIS A 385 -14.63 -18.98 8.07
N VAL A 386 -13.52 -18.25 8.24
CA VAL A 386 -12.45 -18.56 9.21
C VAL A 386 -12.18 -17.36 10.10
N ASN A 387 -12.20 -17.56 11.42
CA ASN A 387 -11.73 -16.59 12.41
C ASN A 387 -10.24 -16.82 12.67
N SER A 388 -9.40 -16.00 12.05
CA SER A 388 -7.95 -16.19 12.01
C SER A 388 -7.32 -15.82 13.35
N GLY A 389 -6.75 -16.82 14.03
CA GLY A 389 -6.21 -16.71 15.38
C GLY A 389 -7.25 -16.66 16.50
N GLY A 390 -8.54 -16.74 16.16
CA GLY A 390 -9.66 -16.66 17.10
C GLY A 390 -10.31 -18.01 17.41
N LYS A 391 -11.36 -17.96 18.24
CA LYS A 391 -12.27 -19.10 18.46
C LYS A 391 -13.43 -19.04 17.46
N ASP A 392 -14.24 -20.11 17.39
CA ASP A 392 -15.46 -20.11 16.60
C ASP A 392 -16.36 -18.91 16.97
N ALA A 393 -16.70 -18.08 15.98
CA ALA A 393 -17.44 -16.84 16.16
C ALA A 393 -18.71 -16.84 15.30
N THR A 394 -19.83 -16.34 15.83
CA THR A 394 -21.10 -16.26 15.08
C THR A 394 -21.42 -14.81 14.71
N VAL A 395 -21.33 -14.51 13.42
CA VAL A 395 -21.39 -13.15 12.89
C VAL A 395 -22.66 -12.96 12.06
N LYS A 396 -23.35 -11.84 12.28
CA LYS A 396 -24.62 -11.54 11.62
C LYS A 396 -24.42 -10.58 10.44
N GLU A 397 -24.37 -11.12 9.23
CA GLU A 397 -24.28 -10.35 7.98
C GLU A 397 -25.63 -10.40 7.24
N ASN A 398 -26.15 -9.24 6.82
CA ASN A 398 -27.40 -9.15 6.03
C ASN A 398 -28.59 -9.96 6.60
N LYS A 399 -28.76 -9.94 7.92
CA LYS A 399 -29.77 -10.69 8.71
C LYS A 399 -29.57 -12.23 8.76
N THR A 400 -28.51 -12.76 8.14
CA THR A 400 -28.12 -14.18 8.22
C THR A 400 -26.98 -14.35 9.23
N ASN A 401 -26.98 -15.44 9.98
CA ASN A 401 -25.88 -15.77 10.89
C ASN A 401 -24.92 -16.74 10.19
N PHE A 402 -23.67 -16.34 10.08
CA PHE A 402 -22.55 -17.15 9.58
C PHE A 402 -21.67 -17.57 10.77
N VAL A 403 -21.20 -18.81 10.74
CA VAL A 403 -20.21 -19.31 11.71
C VAL A 403 -18.85 -19.21 11.05
N TYR A 404 -17.94 -18.44 11.66
CA TYR A 404 -16.54 -18.38 11.30
C TYR A 404 -15.78 -19.38 12.17
N GLU A 405 -15.19 -20.42 11.57
CA GLU A 405 -14.42 -21.46 12.28
C GLU A 405 -13.07 -20.90 12.76
N GLY A 406 -12.75 -21.06 14.04
CA GLY A 406 -11.55 -20.51 14.63
C GLY A 406 -10.33 -21.44 14.57
N ASP A 407 -9.17 -20.92 14.16
CA ASP A 407 -7.89 -21.66 14.27
C ASP A 407 -7.05 -21.28 15.50
N GLY A 408 -7.51 -20.43 16.40
CA GLY A 408 -6.73 -19.98 17.57
C GLY A 408 -6.28 -21.10 18.50
N GLY A 409 -6.95 -22.26 18.46
CA GLY A 409 -6.54 -23.49 19.17
C GLY A 409 -5.50 -24.35 18.42
N VAL A 410 -5.15 -24.01 17.18
CA VAL A 410 -4.09 -24.70 16.41
C VAL A 410 -2.74 -24.15 16.86
N GLU A 411 -1.92 -25.02 17.45
CA GLU A 411 -0.56 -24.70 17.89
C GLU A 411 0.31 -24.10 16.78
N GLY A 412 1.29 -23.29 17.17
CA GLY A 412 2.22 -22.59 16.29
C GLY A 412 3.27 -23.49 15.65
N GLY A 413 4.43 -22.89 15.37
CA GLY A 413 5.56 -23.53 14.69
C GLY A 413 6.06 -22.66 13.54
N ALA A 414 7.38 -22.63 13.36
CA ALA A 414 8.03 -21.79 12.35
C ALA A 414 7.94 -22.39 10.93
N ALA A 415 7.53 -23.65 10.80
CA ALA A 415 7.15 -24.27 9.55
C ALA A 415 5.87 -25.10 9.76
N LYS A 416 4.70 -24.48 9.58
CA LYS A 416 3.40 -25.09 9.88
C LYS A 416 2.61 -25.42 8.62
N TYR A 417 2.09 -26.64 8.56
CA TYR A 417 1.05 -27.04 7.62
C TYR A 417 -0.11 -27.66 8.41
N PHE A 418 -1.25 -26.98 8.43
CA PHE A 418 -2.45 -27.38 9.16
C PHE A 418 -3.59 -27.72 8.19
N ILE A 419 -4.31 -28.81 8.48
CA ILE A 419 -5.44 -29.30 7.70
C ILE A 419 -6.61 -29.62 8.65
N ASN A 420 -7.76 -28.98 8.42
CA ASN A 420 -9.03 -29.36 9.03
C ASN A 420 -9.75 -30.35 8.11
N GLY A 421 -9.79 -31.63 8.51
CA GLY A 421 -10.46 -32.70 7.75
C GLY A 421 -11.99 -32.71 7.84
N ASN A 422 -12.60 -31.94 8.75
CA ASN A 422 -14.06 -31.88 8.90
C ASN A 422 -14.69 -30.88 7.93
N SER A 423 -14.04 -29.73 7.76
CA SER A 423 -14.52 -28.61 6.94
C SER A 423 -13.68 -28.33 5.70
N TYR A 424 -12.71 -29.19 5.38
CA TYR A 424 -11.94 -29.20 4.13
C TYR A 424 -11.20 -27.89 3.80
N TRP A 425 -10.66 -27.26 4.83
CA TRP A 425 -9.77 -26.10 4.73
C TRP A 425 -8.52 -26.27 5.58
N GLY A 426 -7.53 -25.41 5.40
CA GLY A 426 -6.29 -25.43 6.16
C GLY A 426 -5.52 -24.13 6.03
N PHE A 427 -4.36 -24.10 6.67
CA PHE A 427 -3.38 -23.02 6.46
C PHE A 427 -1.94 -23.52 6.45
N SER A 428 -1.08 -22.78 5.75
CA SER A 428 0.37 -22.96 5.72
C SER A 428 1.02 -21.68 6.26
N SER A 429 2.04 -21.79 7.11
CA SER A 429 2.71 -20.66 7.76
C SER A 429 4.22 -20.87 7.85
N THR A 430 4.98 -19.87 7.44
CA THR A 430 6.44 -19.94 7.29
C THR A 430 7.19 -18.81 8.00
N GLY A 431 8.24 -19.19 8.72
CA GLY A 431 9.29 -18.32 9.23
C GLY A 431 9.39 -18.26 10.75
N ASP A 432 10.50 -17.70 11.22
CA ASP A 432 10.77 -17.37 12.61
C ASP A 432 10.85 -15.84 12.81
N PHE A 433 10.45 -15.33 13.98
CA PHE A 433 10.49 -13.89 14.28
C PHE A 433 11.86 -13.48 14.81
N MET A 434 12.82 -13.22 13.90
CA MET A 434 14.20 -12.90 14.26
C MET A 434 14.37 -11.89 15.43
N ASP A 435 15.22 -12.25 16.39
CA ASP A 435 15.62 -11.48 17.59
C ASP A 435 14.53 -11.19 18.64
N ASP A 436 13.42 -11.91 18.64
CA ASP A 436 12.30 -11.71 19.58
C ASP A 436 12.37 -12.61 20.84
N ASN A 437 13.41 -13.46 20.93
CA ASN A 437 13.68 -14.51 21.92
C ASN A 437 12.70 -15.71 21.96
N ASP A 438 11.86 -15.89 20.93
CA ASP A 438 10.87 -16.99 20.80
C ASP A 438 11.22 -17.91 19.61
N PHE A 439 12.30 -18.70 19.75
CA PHE A 439 12.81 -19.66 18.75
C PHE A 439 11.86 -20.85 18.43
N GLN A 440 10.59 -20.79 18.81
CA GLN A 440 9.58 -21.77 18.41
C GLN A 440 8.37 -21.10 17.72
N ASN A 441 8.40 -19.76 17.57
CA ASN A 441 7.30 -18.96 17.04
C ASN A 441 5.96 -19.33 17.70
N THR A 442 5.96 -19.34 19.03
CA THR A 442 4.77 -19.61 19.85
C THR A 442 3.77 -18.46 19.80
N ARG A 443 4.19 -17.26 19.37
CA ARG A 443 3.37 -16.05 19.21
C ARG A 443 2.82 -15.84 17.80
N TYR A 444 2.10 -16.85 17.32
CA TYR A 444 1.42 -16.90 16.01
C TYR A 444 0.02 -16.25 16.02
N THR A 445 -0.58 -16.06 17.21
CA THR A 445 -1.78 -15.24 17.40
C THR A 445 -1.48 -14.00 18.23
N VAL A 446 -2.21 -12.92 17.97
CA VAL A 446 -2.12 -11.66 18.71
C VAL A 446 -3.52 -11.12 19.02
N SER A 447 -3.65 -10.44 20.16
CA SER A 447 -4.88 -9.82 20.66
C SER A 447 -4.58 -8.41 21.19
N PRO A 448 -5.45 -7.41 20.97
CA PRO A 448 -5.25 -6.05 21.46
C PRO A 448 -5.44 -5.96 22.97
N SER A 449 -4.71 -5.05 23.63
CA SER A 449 -4.74 -4.85 25.08
C SER A 449 -6.09 -4.34 25.62
N LEU A 450 -6.87 -3.63 24.79
CA LEU A 450 -8.27 -3.27 25.02
C LEU A 450 -9.03 -3.25 23.69
N SER A 451 -10.27 -3.76 23.65
CA SER A 451 -11.12 -3.63 22.46
C SER A 451 -12.63 -3.65 22.76
N ASN A 452 -13.33 -2.61 22.29
CA ASN A 452 -14.79 -2.63 22.07
C ASN A 452 -15.16 -3.17 20.67
N MET A 453 -14.26 -3.94 20.04
CA MET A 453 -14.42 -4.42 18.67
C MET A 453 -15.31 -5.66 18.59
N SER A 454 -15.83 -5.94 17.39
CA SER A 454 -16.52 -7.20 17.10
C SER A 454 -15.58 -8.40 17.25
N GLU A 455 -16.14 -9.55 17.62
CA GLU A 455 -15.43 -10.81 17.92
C GLU A 455 -14.43 -11.27 16.83
N LEU A 456 -14.61 -10.89 15.56
CA LEU A 456 -13.66 -11.19 14.48
C LEU A 456 -12.37 -10.35 14.51
N TYR A 457 -12.26 -9.31 15.36
CA TYR A 457 -11.11 -8.40 15.40
C TYR A 457 -10.49 -8.30 16.81
N THR A 458 -10.91 -9.16 17.74
CA THR A 458 -10.28 -9.31 19.06
C THR A 458 -9.04 -10.22 19.01
N THR A 459 -8.83 -10.90 17.89
CA THR A 459 -7.66 -11.73 17.60
C THR A 459 -7.25 -11.58 16.13
N ALA A 460 -5.98 -11.86 15.83
CA ALA A 460 -5.50 -12.07 14.47
C ALA A 460 -4.43 -13.17 14.45
N ARG A 461 -4.35 -13.95 13.36
CA ARG A 461 -3.20 -14.80 13.06
C ARG A 461 -2.14 -13.98 12.32
N ARG A 462 -0.87 -14.23 12.64
CA ARG A 462 0.28 -13.61 11.98
C ARG A 462 1.33 -14.65 11.60
N SER A 463 2.23 -14.28 10.69
CA SER A 463 3.38 -15.10 10.29
C SER A 463 4.56 -14.20 9.91
N PRO A 464 5.84 -14.60 10.10
CA PRO A 464 6.98 -13.75 9.77
C PRO A 464 7.21 -13.58 8.26
N ILE A 465 7.06 -14.65 7.46
CA ILE A 465 7.40 -14.63 6.03
C ILE A 465 6.17 -14.87 5.15
N SER A 466 5.42 -15.94 5.39
CA SER A 466 4.27 -16.31 4.54
C SER A 466 3.16 -16.94 5.37
N LEU A 467 1.90 -16.59 5.06
CA LEU A 467 0.70 -17.19 5.63
C LEU A 467 -0.28 -17.45 4.50
N THR A 468 -0.70 -18.70 4.30
CA THR A 468 -1.61 -19.09 3.23
C THR A 468 -2.82 -19.81 3.81
N TYR A 469 -4.03 -19.30 3.57
CA TYR A 469 -5.26 -20.03 3.83
C TYR A 469 -5.75 -20.68 2.54
N PHE A 470 -6.22 -21.91 2.64
CA PHE A 470 -6.75 -22.64 1.49
C PHE A 470 -7.99 -23.46 1.87
N HIS A 471 -8.93 -23.58 0.94
CA HIS A 471 -10.01 -24.57 0.99
C HIS A 471 -9.80 -25.55 -0.17
N TYR A 472 -9.91 -26.85 0.07
CA TYR A 472 -9.58 -27.88 -0.92
C TYR A 472 -10.78 -28.72 -1.42
N CYS A 473 -12.00 -28.44 -0.92
CA CYS A 473 -13.26 -28.99 -1.45
C CYS A 473 -14.36 -27.95 -1.72
N LEU A 474 -14.07 -26.87 -2.46
CA LEU A 474 -15.10 -25.94 -2.94
C LEU A 474 -15.82 -26.47 -4.18
N GLU A 475 -17.08 -26.09 -4.40
CA GLU A 475 -17.72 -26.29 -5.70
C GLU A 475 -16.99 -25.46 -6.77
N ASN A 476 -16.87 -25.96 -8.00
CA ASN A 476 -16.30 -25.16 -9.08
C ASN A 476 -17.25 -24.02 -9.49
N GLY A 477 -16.69 -22.83 -9.74
CA GLY A 477 -17.45 -21.62 -10.02
C GLY A 477 -16.70 -20.34 -9.64
N ASN A 478 -17.43 -19.23 -9.60
CA ASN A 478 -16.89 -17.94 -9.19
C ASN A 478 -17.21 -17.64 -7.72
N TYR A 479 -16.25 -17.07 -7.01
CA TYR A 479 -16.31 -16.74 -5.59
C TYR A 479 -15.95 -15.26 -5.35
N THR A 480 -16.60 -14.68 -4.33
CA THR A 480 -16.15 -13.46 -3.68
C THR A 480 -15.39 -13.81 -2.40
N VAL A 481 -14.12 -13.41 -2.39
CA VAL A 481 -13.24 -13.47 -1.22
C VAL A 481 -13.31 -12.14 -0.48
N SER A 482 -13.49 -12.19 0.84
CA SER A 482 -13.44 -11.04 1.76
C SER A 482 -12.40 -11.31 2.84
N LEU A 483 -11.46 -10.38 2.98
CA LEU A 483 -10.30 -10.46 3.87
C LEU A 483 -10.45 -9.39 4.95
N HIS A 484 -10.47 -9.80 6.21
CA HIS A 484 -10.77 -8.96 7.35
C HIS A 484 -9.48 -8.69 8.14
N PHE A 485 -9.15 -7.41 8.28
CA PHE A 485 -7.94 -6.94 8.93
C PHE A 485 -8.28 -5.95 10.04
N ALA A 486 -7.47 -5.92 11.09
CA ALA A 486 -7.29 -4.76 11.95
C ALA A 486 -5.82 -4.76 12.39
N GLU A 487 -5.14 -3.62 12.31
CA GLU A 487 -3.81 -3.51 12.90
C GLU A 487 -3.98 -3.38 14.42
N ILE A 488 -3.47 -4.37 15.14
CA ILE A 488 -3.69 -4.52 16.59
C ILE A 488 -2.38 -4.56 17.39
N GLN A 489 -1.23 -4.39 16.73
CA GLN A 489 0.08 -4.26 17.38
C GLN A 489 0.66 -2.85 17.31
N PHE A 490 0.39 -2.08 16.25
CA PHE A 490 0.74 -0.64 16.23
C PHE A 490 -0.28 0.21 16.97
N THR A 491 0.18 1.36 17.47
CA THR A 491 -0.62 2.33 18.23
C THR A 491 -0.73 3.64 17.47
N ASN A 492 -1.82 4.38 17.71
CA ASN A 492 -2.03 5.74 17.17
C ASN A 492 -1.45 6.83 18.09
N ASP A 493 -0.47 6.50 18.93
CA ASP A 493 0.09 7.44 19.90
C ASP A 493 1.19 8.33 19.28
N LYS A 494 1.76 9.23 20.09
CA LYS A 494 2.81 10.17 19.65
C LYS A 494 4.23 9.66 19.92
N THR A 495 4.39 8.40 20.33
CA THR A 495 5.69 7.76 20.57
C THR A 495 6.25 7.20 19.26
N TYR A 496 7.49 6.68 19.26
CA TYR A 496 8.07 6.01 18.10
C TYR A 496 7.28 4.77 17.65
N ASN A 497 6.38 4.21 18.47
CA ASN A 497 5.57 3.04 18.12
C ASN A 497 4.65 3.27 16.91
N SER A 498 4.17 4.50 16.71
CA SER A 498 3.37 4.89 15.53
C SER A 498 4.20 5.15 14.26
N LEU A 499 5.51 4.91 14.29
CA LEU A 499 6.34 4.77 13.07
C LEU A 499 6.27 3.36 12.47
N GLY A 500 5.68 2.40 13.17
CA GLY A 500 5.50 1.02 12.71
C GLY A 500 4.80 0.96 11.35
N LYS A 501 5.28 0.10 10.45
CA LYS A 501 4.64 -0.17 9.15
C LYS A 501 4.69 -1.65 8.82
N ARG A 502 3.53 -2.25 8.66
CA ARG A 502 3.36 -3.66 8.28
C ARG A 502 2.99 -3.72 6.82
N ILE A 503 3.91 -4.16 5.98
CA ILE A 503 3.77 -4.15 4.52
C ILE A 503 3.90 -5.58 3.99
N PHE A 504 2.86 -6.10 3.35
CA PHE A 504 2.88 -7.44 2.74
C PHE A 504 2.07 -7.50 1.45
N ASP A 505 2.42 -8.44 0.57
CA ASP A 505 1.68 -8.74 -0.64
C ASP A 505 0.54 -9.73 -0.35
N ILE A 506 -0.52 -9.66 -1.15
CA ILE A 506 -1.67 -10.56 -1.09
C ILE A 506 -1.93 -11.16 -2.48
N TYR A 507 -1.87 -12.48 -2.54
CA TYR A 507 -2.14 -13.31 -3.71
C TYR A 507 -3.44 -14.09 -3.49
N ILE A 508 -4.27 -14.22 -4.53
CA ILE A 508 -5.44 -15.11 -4.55
C ILE A 508 -5.37 -15.94 -5.82
N GLN A 509 -5.42 -17.27 -5.70
CA GLN A 509 -5.13 -18.21 -6.81
C GLN A 509 -3.83 -17.85 -7.53
N GLU A 510 -2.73 -17.73 -6.76
CA GLU A 510 -1.38 -17.34 -7.21
C GLU A 510 -1.24 -15.95 -7.86
N LYS A 511 -2.35 -15.26 -8.17
CA LYS A 511 -2.36 -13.92 -8.75
C LYS A 511 -2.20 -12.86 -7.67
N LEU A 512 -1.21 -11.99 -7.81
CA LEU A 512 -1.05 -10.79 -6.99
C LEU A 512 -2.27 -9.87 -7.13
N VAL A 513 -3.03 -9.66 -6.05
CA VAL A 513 -4.24 -8.83 -6.01
C VAL A 513 -3.96 -7.48 -5.35
N TRP A 514 -3.20 -7.49 -4.26
CA TRP A 514 -2.73 -6.28 -3.60
C TRP A 514 -1.23 -6.40 -3.34
N LYS A 515 -0.46 -5.44 -3.82
CA LYS A 515 0.99 -5.35 -3.61
C LYS A 515 1.27 -4.30 -2.54
N ASP A 516 2.26 -4.56 -1.70
CA ASP A 516 2.70 -3.62 -0.67
C ASP A 516 1.54 -3.13 0.22
N PHE A 517 0.60 -4.04 0.56
CA PHE A 517 -0.57 -3.72 1.36
C PHE A 517 -0.18 -3.44 2.81
N ASN A 518 -0.67 -2.33 3.34
CA ASN A 518 -0.54 -1.92 4.72
C ASN A 518 -1.94 -1.69 5.32
N ILE A 519 -2.21 -2.36 6.44
CA ILE A 519 -3.52 -2.33 7.09
C ILE A 519 -3.85 -0.91 7.57
N GLU A 520 -2.86 -0.18 8.10
CA GLU A 520 -3.07 1.16 8.63
C GLU A 520 -3.33 2.19 7.53
N ASP A 521 -2.62 2.13 6.39
CA ASP A 521 -2.84 3.04 5.26
C ASP A 521 -4.27 2.89 4.66
N ASP A 522 -4.83 1.68 4.67
CA ASP A 522 -6.21 1.41 4.26
C ASP A 522 -7.26 1.77 5.34
N ALA A 523 -6.90 1.65 6.63
CA ALA A 523 -7.77 1.98 7.75
C ALA A 523 -7.84 3.49 8.04
N GLY A 524 -6.73 4.20 7.81
CA GLY A 524 -6.45 5.57 8.24
C GLY A 524 -5.98 5.71 9.69
N ILE A 525 -6.12 4.66 10.51
CA ILE A 525 -5.66 4.55 11.92
C ILE A 525 -5.52 3.07 12.31
N ALA A 526 -4.63 2.75 13.24
CA ALA A 526 -4.59 1.44 13.91
C ALA A 526 -5.85 1.19 14.77
N LEU A 527 -6.07 -0.07 15.17
CA LEU A 527 -7.25 -0.57 15.92
C LEU A 527 -8.61 -0.37 15.22
N LYS A 528 -8.62 -0.15 13.91
CA LYS A 528 -9.83 0.02 13.10
C LYS A 528 -9.96 -1.11 12.06
N PRO A 529 -11.11 -1.82 12.03
CA PRO A 529 -11.37 -2.85 11.02
C PRO A 529 -11.36 -2.36 9.57
N VAL A 530 -10.76 -3.16 8.69
CA VAL A 530 -10.73 -3.03 7.23
C VAL A 530 -11.17 -4.34 6.59
N ILE A 531 -11.98 -4.26 5.53
CA ILE A 531 -12.38 -5.44 4.74
C ILE A 531 -11.98 -5.22 3.28
N LYS A 532 -11.02 -6.02 2.78
CA LYS A 532 -10.64 -6.04 1.36
C LYS A 532 -11.45 -7.14 0.66
N ARG A 533 -12.10 -6.82 -0.47
CA ARG A 533 -12.93 -7.78 -1.22
C ARG A 533 -12.42 -7.96 -2.65
N ALA A 534 -12.37 -9.22 -3.10
CA ALA A 534 -12.10 -9.60 -4.48
C ALA A 534 -13.20 -10.55 -4.97
N SER A 535 -13.98 -10.10 -5.95
CA SER A 535 -15.10 -10.86 -6.53
C SER A 535 -14.75 -11.46 -7.88
N ASN A 536 -15.48 -12.50 -8.30
CA ASN A 536 -15.22 -13.24 -9.54
C ASN A 536 -13.84 -13.95 -9.53
N ILE A 537 -13.46 -14.52 -8.39
CA ILE A 537 -12.33 -15.45 -8.27
C ILE A 537 -12.78 -16.81 -8.79
N SER A 538 -12.13 -17.31 -9.83
CA SER A 538 -12.49 -18.60 -10.42
C SER A 538 -11.88 -19.76 -9.61
N VAL A 539 -12.70 -20.78 -9.36
CA VAL A 539 -12.32 -22.08 -8.78
C VAL A 539 -12.63 -23.15 -9.81
N ALA A 540 -11.59 -23.81 -10.32
CA ALA A 540 -11.67 -24.80 -11.40
C ALA A 540 -11.23 -26.22 -10.98
N ASN A 541 -10.42 -26.32 -9.92
CA ASN A 541 -9.86 -27.56 -9.38
C ASN A 541 -10.38 -27.87 -7.97
N ASN A 542 -11.51 -27.26 -7.56
CA ASN A 542 -12.09 -27.31 -6.21
C ASN A 542 -11.22 -26.70 -5.08
N ILE A 543 -10.07 -26.11 -5.42
CA ILE A 543 -9.18 -25.42 -4.48
C ILE A 543 -9.34 -23.89 -4.63
N LEU A 544 -9.34 -23.17 -3.51
CA LEU A 544 -9.12 -21.72 -3.49
C LEU A 544 -8.04 -21.39 -2.46
N GLU A 545 -6.97 -20.77 -2.92
CA GLU A 545 -5.84 -20.33 -2.12
C GLU A 545 -5.78 -18.80 -1.97
N ILE A 546 -5.45 -18.34 -0.77
CA ILE A 546 -5.18 -16.94 -0.42
C ILE A 546 -3.84 -16.89 0.32
N ARG A 547 -2.80 -16.34 -0.30
CA ARG A 547 -1.46 -16.21 0.29
C ARG A 547 -1.14 -14.76 0.64
N PHE A 548 -0.80 -14.52 1.90
CA PHE A 548 -0.21 -13.30 2.41
C PHE A 548 1.31 -13.49 2.52
N TYR A 549 2.09 -12.64 1.87
CA TYR A 549 3.54 -12.82 1.72
C TYR A 549 4.30 -11.54 2.07
N TRP A 550 5.24 -11.67 3.00
CA TRP A 550 6.12 -10.58 3.41
C TRP A 550 7.36 -10.51 2.51
N ALA A 551 7.36 -9.54 1.60
CA ALA A 551 8.47 -9.29 0.67
C ALA A 551 9.74 -8.74 1.35
N GLY A 552 9.82 -8.71 2.68
CA GLY A 552 10.96 -8.18 3.44
C GLY A 552 10.91 -6.68 3.69
N LYS A 553 9.72 -6.06 3.63
CA LYS A 553 9.49 -4.61 3.71
C LYS A 553 8.77 -4.19 4.98
N GLY A 554 8.96 -2.93 5.38
CA GLY A 554 8.31 -2.37 6.57
C GLY A 554 9.15 -2.62 7.83
N THR A 555 8.61 -2.28 8.99
CA THR A 555 9.38 -2.26 10.24
C THR A 555 9.50 -3.65 10.87
N MET A 556 10.72 -4.07 11.20
CA MET A 556 10.99 -5.32 11.94
C MET A 556 11.23 -5.11 13.45
N ARG A 557 11.34 -3.84 13.86
CA ARG A 557 11.86 -3.41 15.17
C ARG A 557 10.90 -2.56 16.00
N ILE A 558 9.77 -2.16 15.43
CA ILE A 558 8.77 -1.24 16.00
C ILE A 558 7.44 -2.00 16.08
N PRO A 559 6.64 -1.90 17.17
CA PRO A 559 7.01 -1.26 18.44
C PRO A 559 8.14 -2.06 19.13
N ASP A 560 8.08 -3.38 18.99
CA ASP A 560 9.06 -4.33 19.50
C ASP A 560 9.68 -5.15 18.35
N ARG A 561 10.73 -5.92 18.68
CA ARG A 561 11.30 -6.92 17.77
C ARG A 561 10.28 -8.02 17.47
N GLY A 562 10.28 -8.51 16.22
CA GLY A 562 9.35 -9.55 15.80
C GLY A 562 7.93 -9.04 15.49
N VAL A 563 7.72 -7.74 15.30
CA VAL A 563 6.43 -7.17 14.85
C VAL A 563 6.48 -6.83 13.37
N TYR A 564 6.54 -7.86 12.53
CA TYR A 564 6.49 -7.75 11.07
C TYR A 564 5.64 -8.87 10.45
N GLY A 565 5.65 -8.98 9.12
CA GLY A 565 4.96 -10.02 8.38
C GLY A 565 3.44 -9.84 8.30
N PRO A 566 2.75 -10.69 7.52
CA PRO A 566 1.29 -10.63 7.39
C PRO A 566 0.56 -10.84 8.72
N LEU A 567 -0.56 -10.12 8.86
CA LEU A 567 -1.52 -10.23 9.96
C LEU A 567 -2.93 -10.23 9.35
N ILE A 568 -3.80 -11.15 9.78
CA ILE A 568 -5.16 -11.31 9.26
C ILE A 568 -6.11 -11.73 10.41
N SER A 569 -7.28 -11.10 10.49
CA SER A 569 -8.25 -11.31 11.57
C SER A 569 -9.35 -12.31 11.16
N ALA A 570 -9.80 -12.29 9.91
CA ALA A 570 -10.68 -13.34 9.37
C ALA A 570 -10.63 -13.46 7.84
N VAL A 571 -10.99 -14.62 7.33
CA VAL A 571 -11.08 -14.92 5.89
C VAL A 571 -12.48 -15.46 5.58
N SER A 572 -13.09 -14.95 4.51
CA SER A 572 -14.44 -15.33 4.06
C SER A 572 -14.41 -15.57 2.55
N MET A 573 -14.93 -16.71 2.10
CA MET A 573 -15.03 -17.10 0.69
C MET A 573 -16.48 -17.49 0.43
N VAL A 574 -17.18 -16.85 -0.51
CA VAL A 574 -18.60 -17.14 -0.79
C VAL A 574 -18.83 -17.26 -2.29
N SER A 575 -19.54 -18.29 -2.76
CA SER A 575 -19.87 -18.45 -4.17
C SER A 575 -20.76 -17.30 -4.65
N ASP A 576 -20.39 -16.70 -5.79
CA ASP A 576 -21.15 -15.63 -6.44
C ASP A 576 -22.50 -16.12 -7.00
N SER A 577 -22.68 -17.44 -7.13
CA SER A 577 -23.84 -18.08 -7.79
C SER A 577 -24.72 -18.94 -6.88
N LYS A 578 -24.22 -19.33 -5.69
CA LYS A 578 -24.85 -20.33 -4.82
C LYS A 578 -24.83 -19.88 -3.38
N PHE A 579 -25.97 -20.00 -2.70
CA PHE A 579 -26.09 -19.61 -1.30
C PHE A 579 -25.28 -20.53 -0.37
N CYS A 580 -24.67 -19.93 0.65
CA CYS A 580 -24.16 -20.65 1.82
C CYS A 580 -25.24 -21.54 2.42
N SER A 581 -25.09 -22.84 2.22
CA SER A 581 -25.93 -23.85 2.86
C SER A 581 -25.34 -24.19 4.21
N ASN A 582 -25.76 -23.50 5.28
CA ASN A 582 -25.31 -23.79 6.65
C ASN A 582 -25.38 -25.31 6.89
N GLY A 583 -24.23 -25.92 7.20
CA GLY A 583 -24.04 -27.37 7.33
C GLY A 583 -24.73 -28.03 8.52
N GLY A 584 -25.71 -27.36 9.14
CA GLY A 584 -26.47 -27.87 10.29
C GLY A 584 -27.46 -28.96 9.89
N THR A 585 -27.42 -30.08 10.61
CA THR A 585 -28.25 -31.26 10.39
C THR A 585 -29.75 -30.97 10.29
N LYS A 586 -30.37 -31.38 9.19
CA LYS A 586 -31.83 -31.36 8.98
C LYS A 586 -32.55 -32.31 9.96
N ARG A 587 -32.92 -31.85 11.18
CA ARG A 587 -33.82 -32.63 12.05
C ARG A 587 -34.86 -31.84 12.85
N ASN A 588 -34.61 -30.58 13.24
CA ASN A 588 -35.49 -29.87 14.19
C ASN A 588 -36.61 -29.00 13.57
N VAL A 589 -36.62 -28.78 12.25
CA VAL A 589 -37.62 -27.91 11.59
C VAL A 589 -39.05 -28.48 11.63
N TYR A 590 -39.20 -29.80 11.59
CA TYR A 590 -40.51 -30.47 11.52
C TYR A 590 -41.36 -30.32 12.80
N ILE A 591 -40.73 -30.10 13.96
CA ILE A 591 -41.45 -29.98 15.25
C ILE A 591 -42.10 -28.60 15.38
N ILE A 592 -41.40 -27.53 14.98
CA ILE A 592 -41.88 -26.15 15.10
C ILE A 592 -43.01 -25.87 14.09
N ALA A 593 -42.89 -26.40 12.87
CA ALA A 593 -43.94 -26.27 11.85
C ALA A 593 -45.27 -26.92 12.28
N GLY A 594 -45.24 -28.08 12.95
CA GLY A 594 -46.44 -28.76 13.44
C GLY A 594 -47.22 -27.95 14.49
N VAL A 595 -46.52 -27.30 15.42
CA VAL A 595 -47.15 -26.47 16.46
C VAL A 595 -47.79 -25.20 15.88
N ALA A 596 -47.12 -24.55 14.93
CA ALA A 596 -47.64 -23.35 14.27
C ALA A 596 -48.91 -23.64 13.45
N VAL A 597 -48.95 -24.76 12.71
CA VAL A 597 -50.13 -25.16 11.94
C VAL A 597 -51.30 -25.55 12.86
N GLY A 598 -51.04 -26.23 13.97
CA GLY A 598 -52.07 -26.55 14.97
C GLY A 598 -52.69 -25.30 15.62
N ALA A 599 -51.86 -24.32 15.98
CA ALA A 599 -52.32 -23.05 16.53
C ALA A 599 -53.15 -22.23 15.52
N LEU A 600 -52.74 -22.24 14.24
CA LEU A 600 -53.47 -21.55 13.16
C LEU A 600 -54.86 -22.17 12.91
N PHE A 601 -54.97 -23.50 12.95
CA PHE A 601 -56.27 -24.20 12.84
C PHE A 601 -57.20 -23.90 14.01
N LEU A 602 -56.69 -23.85 15.25
CA LEU A 602 -57.47 -23.44 16.43
C LEU A 602 -57.99 -22.00 16.32
N LEU A 603 -57.14 -21.07 15.85
CA LEU A 603 -57.54 -19.68 15.60
C LEU A 603 -58.64 -19.57 14.53
N LEU A 604 -58.51 -20.28 13.41
CA LEU A 604 -59.52 -20.29 12.35
C LEU A 604 -60.84 -20.93 12.82
N PHE A 605 -60.80 -21.93 13.69
CA PHE A 605 -62.00 -22.54 14.28
C PHE A 605 -62.74 -21.57 15.21
N ILE A 606 -62.02 -20.80 16.04
CA ILE A 606 -62.59 -19.76 16.91
C ILE A 606 -63.18 -18.62 16.07
N VAL A 607 -62.48 -18.16 15.03
CA VAL A 607 -63.00 -17.13 14.10
C VAL A 607 -64.24 -17.63 13.36
N GLY A 608 -64.30 -18.91 12.97
CA GLY A 608 -65.49 -19.52 12.36
C GLY A 608 -66.72 -19.51 13.28
N ILE A 609 -66.54 -19.79 14.58
CA ILE A 609 -67.61 -19.71 15.58
C ILE A 609 -68.10 -18.27 15.77
N LEU A 610 -67.19 -17.29 15.76
CA LEU A 610 -67.54 -15.87 15.82
C LEU A 610 -68.26 -15.40 14.55
N TRP A 611 -67.92 -15.96 13.37
CA TRP A 611 -68.56 -15.63 12.10
C TRP A 611 -69.98 -16.19 11.99
N TRP A 612 -70.26 -17.37 12.60
CA TRP A 612 -71.61 -17.95 12.68
C TRP A 612 -72.55 -17.09 13.56
N LYS A 613 -72.02 -16.31 14.51
CA LYS A 613 -72.83 -15.40 15.36
C LYS A 613 -73.00 -13.97 14.81
N GLY A 614 -72.90 -13.79 13.50
CA GLY A 614 -73.72 -12.81 12.76
C GLY A 614 -73.68 -11.35 13.24
N CYS A 615 -72.52 -10.71 13.17
CA CYS A 615 -72.40 -9.24 13.24
C CYS A 615 -71.37 -8.72 12.22
N LEU A 616 -71.64 -7.51 11.68
CA LEU A 616 -70.77 -6.71 10.78
C LEU A 616 -70.69 -7.15 9.31
N TRP A 617 -71.81 -6.97 8.62
CA TRP A 617 -71.87 -6.70 7.18
C TRP A 617 -71.40 -5.26 6.87
N ARG A 618 -70.65 -5.03 5.78
CA ARG A 618 -71.05 -4.16 4.63
C ARG A 618 -69.94 -3.30 3.96
N LYS A 619 -69.60 -3.69 2.72
CA LYS A 619 -69.25 -2.88 1.50
C LYS A 619 -68.11 -1.83 1.50
N LYS A 620 -67.09 -2.17 0.68
CA LYS A 620 -66.73 -1.52 -0.62
C LYS A 620 -66.03 -0.15 -0.62
N GLY A 621 -64.74 -0.15 -1.03
CA GLY A 621 -64.33 0.64 -2.20
C GLY A 621 -63.01 1.42 -2.17
N ARG A 622 -62.32 1.34 -3.32
CA ARG A 622 -61.36 2.31 -3.93
C ARG A 622 -59.89 2.29 -3.49
N LYS A 623 -59.03 2.46 -4.51
CA LYS A 623 -57.59 2.75 -4.44
C LYS A 623 -57.37 4.23 -4.10
N GLU A 624 -56.27 4.57 -3.42
CA GLU A 624 -55.22 5.45 -3.96
C GLU A 624 -53.98 5.48 -3.03
N ASP A 625 -52.90 6.08 -3.52
CA ASP A 625 -51.52 5.95 -3.02
C ASP A 625 -51.20 6.82 -1.79
N ILE A 626 -50.16 6.42 -1.02
CA ILE A 626 -49.36 7.34 -0.20
C ILE A 626 -47.88 7.05 -0.42
N LYS A 627 -47.13 8.10 -0.79
CA LYS A 627 -45.68 8.11 -1.04
C LYS A 627 -44.88 8.07 0.27
N GLY A 628 -43.68 7.48 0.22
CA GLY A 628 -42.59 7.80 1.16
C GLY A 628 -41.76 9.00 0.66
N PRO A 629 -40.98 9.69 1.51
CA PRO A 629 -40.46 11.03 1.20
C PRO A 629 -39.11 11.04 0.44
N ASP A 630 -39.07 11.92 -0.56
CA ASP A 630 -37.94 12.74 -1.03
C ASP A 630 -36.55 12.12 -1.27
N LEU A 631 -36.35 11.68 -2.51
CA LEU A 631 -35.13 12.00 -3.27
C LEU A 631 -35.55 12.84 -4.50
N GLN A 632 -35.02 14.07 -4.64
CA GLN A 632 -35.44 15.03 -5.68
C GLN A 632 -34.84 14.72 -7.07
N THR A 633 -35.07 13.52 -7.60
CA THR A 633 -34.67 13.18 -8.98
C THR A 633 -35.76 12.33 -9.63
N GLY A 634 -36.19 12.72 -10.84
CA GLY A 634 -37.31 12.06 -11.50
C GLY A 634 -37.00 10.60 -11.83
N SER A 635 -37.86 9.67 -11.39
CA SER A 635 -37.81 8.29 -11.88
C SER A 635 -38.67 8.18 -13.13
N PHE A 636 -38.05 7.79 -14.25
CA PHE A 636 -38.72 7.56 -15.52
C PHE A 636 -38.87 6.05 -15.78
N THR A 637 -40.00 5.63 -16.32
CA THR A 637 -40.18 4.25 -16.78
C THR A 637 -39.60 4.03 -18.17
N LEU A 638 -39.15 2.82 -18.49
CA LEU A 638 -38.58 2.51 -19.80
C LEU A 638 -39.59 2.78 -20.93
N LYS A 639 -40.88 2.56 -20.64
CA LYS A 639 -41.98 2.87 -21.54
C LYS A 639 -42.08 4.37 -21.87
N GLN A 640 -41.88 5.25 -20.89
CA GLN A 640 -41.87 6.70 -21.12
C GLN A 640 -40.65 7.12 -21.96
N ILE A 641 -39.47 6.57 -21.68
CA ILE A 641 -38.25 6.91 -22.42
C ILE A 641 -38.30 6.38 -23.86
N LYS A 642 -38.78 5.16 -24.09
CA LYS A 642 -39.04 4.63 -25.44
C LYS A 642 -40.03 5.49 -26.22
N ALA A 643 -41.13 5.93 -25.59
CA ALA A 643 -42.08 6.84 -26.23
C ALA A 643 -41.44 8.21 -26.58
N ALA A 644 -40.62 8.75 -25.68
CA ALA A 644 -39.95 10.04 -25.88
C ALA A 644 -38.85 10.02 -26.95
N THR A 645 -38.21 8.87 -27.21
CA THR A 645 -37.04 8.72 -28.11
C THR A 645 -37.36 8.01 -29.43
N ASN A 646 -38.64 7.72 -29.71
CA ASN A 646 -39.08 6.85 -30.80
C ASN A 646 -38.40 5.47 -30.79
N ASP A 647 -38.44 4.81 -29.63
CA ASP A 647 -37.77 3.54 -29.32
C ASP A 647 -36.25 3.53 -29.60
N PHE A 648 -35.55 4.59 -29.20
CA PHE A 648 -34.12 4.80 -29.43
C PHE A 648 -33.73 4.83 -30.92
N ASP A 649 -34.55 5.48 -31.74
CA ASP A 649 -34.31 5.63 -33.18
C ASP A 649 -32.90 6.19 -33.45
N SER A 650 -32.19 5.56 -34.39
CA SER A 650 -30.90 6.02 -34.89
C SER A 650 -30.91 7.48 -35.38
N ALA A 651 -32.04 7.96 -35.91
CA ALA A 651 -32.20 9.36 -36.33
C ALA A 651 -32.18 10.35 -35.15
N ASN A 652 -32.48 9.88 -33.94
CA ASN A 652 -32.44 10.66 -32.71
C ASN A 652 -31.07 10.60 -32.00
N LYS A 653 -30.09 9.83 -32.49
CA LYS A 653 -28.76 9.70 -31.88
C LYS A 653 -27.93 10.99 -32.09
N ILE A 654 -27.66 11.71 -31.00
CA ILE A 654 -26.96 13.02 -31.02
C ILE A 654 -25.49 12.95 -30.63
N GLY A 655 -25.03 11.80 -30.12
CA GLY A 655 -23.64 11.55 -29.77
C GLY A 655 -23.40 10.11 -29.31
N GLU A 656 -22.14 9.73 -29.23
CA GLU A 656 -21.68 8.45 -28.68
C GLU A 656 -20.29 8.64 -28.08
N GLY A 657 -20.12 8.25 -26.83
CA GLY A 657 -18.85 8.31 -26.10
C GLY A 657 -18.44 6.94 -25.59
N GLY A 658 -17.36 6.89 -24.79
CA GLY A 658 -16.83 5.64 -24.22
C GLY A 658 -17.80 4.86 -23.31
N PHE A 659 -18.94 5.46 -22.96
CA PHE A 659 -19.90 4.95 -21.99
C PHE A 659 -21.26 4.57 -22.59
N GLY A 660 -21.49 4.90 -23.87
CA GLY A 660 -22.67 4.55 -24.65
C GLY A 660 -23.24 5.68 -25.51
N PRO A 661 -24.33 5.42 -26.25
CA PRO A 661 -24.99 6.39 -27.12
C PRO A 661 -25.90 7.36 -26.34
N VAL A 662 -26.04 8.58 -26.89
CA VAL A 662 -26.95 9.62 -26.38
C VAL A 662 -28.01 9.93 -27.44
N TYR A 663 -29.28 9.91 -27.03
CA TYR A 663 -30.43 10.17 -27.90
C TYR A 663 -31.15 11.45 -27.48
N LYS A 664 -31.63 12.22 -28.46
CA LYS A 664 -32.63 13.27 -28.25
C LYS A 664 -33.99 12.63 -28.03
N GLY A 665 -34.78 13.19 -27.12
CA GLY A 665 -36.18 12.82 -26.95
C GLY A 665 -37.05 14.00 -26.58
N GLN A 666 -38.37 13.79 -26.59
CA GLN A 666 -39.35 14.78 -26.14
C GLN A 666 -40.34 14.13 -25.18
N LEU A 667 -40.47 14.70 -23.98
CA LEU A 667 -41.43 14.26 -22.97
C LEU A 667 -42.87 14.68 -23.35
N PRO A 668 -43.90 14.03 -22.77
CA PRO A 668 -45.31 14.33 -23.10
C PRO A 668 -45.78 15.77 -22.80
N ASP A 669 -45.03 16.50 -21.97
CA ASP A 669 -45.26 17.92 -21.67
C ASP A 669 -44.58 18.88 -22.67
N GLY A 670 -43.88 18.34 -23.67
CA GLY A 670 -43.13 19.08 -24.68
C GLY A 670 -41.65 19.29 -24.36
N THR A 671 -41.19 18.94 -23.14
CA THR A 671 -39.79 19.14 -22.71
C THR A 671 -38.83 18.31 -23.57
N VAL A 672 -37.84 18.96 -24.19
CA VAL A 672 -36.79 18.29 -24.97
C VAL A 672 -35.69 17.81 -24.02
N ILE A 673 -35.31 16.55 -24.13
CA ILE A 673 -34.37 15.87 -23.23
C ILE A 673 -33.23 15.18 -23.99
N ALA A 674 -32.10 14.99 -23.31
CA ALA A 674 -31.01 14.12 -23.75
C ALA A 674 -30.98 12.85 -22.88
N VAL A 675 -31.04 11.67 -23.52
CA VAL A 675 -31.06 10.36 -22.86
C VAL A 675 -29.73 9.65 -23.14
N LYS A 676 -28.87 9.55 -22.13
CA LYS A 676 -27.60 8.82 -22.14
C LYS A 676 -27.88 7.37 -21.75
N GLN A 677 -27.68 6.43 -22.68
CA GLN A 677 -27.84 4.99 -22.44
C GLN A 677 -26.49 4.39 -22.05
N LEU A 678 -26.39 3.80 -20.86
CA LEU A 678 -25.15 3.24 -20.35
C LEU A 678 -25.08 1.72 -20.52
N SER A 679 -23.86 1.21 -20.73
CA SER A 679 -23.61 -0.23 -20.86
C SER A 679 -23.62 -0.96 -19.52
N SER A 680 -24.76 -1.57 -19.19
CA SER A 680 -24.98 -2.47 -18.04
C SER A 680 -24.09 -3.72 -18.04
N LYS A 681 -23.55 -4.10 -19.21
CA LYS A 681 -22.62 -5.22 -19.40
C LYS A 681 -21.19 -4.93 -18.90
N SER A 682 -20.90 -3.69 -18.46
CA SER A 682 -19.58 -3.27 -18.00
C SER A 682 -19.58 -2.91 -16.50
N LYS A 683 -18.56 -3.37 -15.76
CA LYS A 683 -18.35 -2.96 -14.36
C LYS A 683 -18.05 -1.47 -14.23
N GLN A 684 -17.58 -0.83 -15.31
CA GLN A 684 -17.27 0.59 -15.38
C GLN A 684 -18.53 1.44 -15.53
N GLY A 685 -19.38 1.18 -16.53
CA GLY A 685 -20.63 1.92 -16.74
C GLY A 685 -21.59 1.85 -15.56
N ASN A 686 -21.65 0.71 -14.85
CA ASN A 686 -22.42 0.60 -13.60
C ASN A 686 -21.90 1.51 -12.47
N ARG A 687 -20.57 1.74 -12.38
CA ARG A 687 -19.99 2.64 -11.37
C ARG A 687 -20.15 4.09 -11.75
N GLU A 688 -20.01 4.41 -13.04
CA GLU A 688 -20.21 5.75 -13.58
C GLU A 688 -21.68 6.19 -13.46
N PHE A 689 -22.64 5.28 -13.70
CA PHE A 689 -24.06 5.54 -13.45
C PHE A 689 -24.36 5.95 -12.00
N LEU A 690 -23.83 5.20 -11.03
CA LEU A 690 -24.02 5.48 -9.60
C LEU A 690 -23.31 6.76 -9.16
N ASN A 691 -22.10 7.02 -9.66
CA ASN A 691 -21.39 8.28 -9.45
C ASN A 691 -22.18 9.45 -10.03
N GLU A 692 -22.63 9.34 -11.28
CA GLU A 692 -23.28 10.45 -11.98
C GLU A 692 -24.62 10.81 -11.34
N ILE A 693 -25.43 9.83 -10.93
CA ILE A 693 -26.62 10.07 -10.09
C ILE A 693 -26.23 10.72 -8.75
N GLY A 694 -25.33 10.10 -7.99
CA GLY A 694 -25.02 10.53 -6.62
C GLY A 694 -24.35 11.91 -6.52
N MET A 695 -23.60 12.31 -7.54
CA MET A 695 -22.86 13.57 -7.57
C MET A 695 -23.72 14.70 -8.15
N ILE A 696 -24.39 14.48 -9.29
CA ILE A 696 -25.10 15.55 -9.99
C ILE A 696 -26.47 15.87 -9.38
N SER A 697 -27.11 14.93 -8.67
CA SER A 697 -28.39 15.18 -7.99
C SER A 697 -28.28 16.16 -6.82
N CYS A 698 -27.06 16.41 -6.35
CA CYS A 698 -26.75 17.24 -5.18
C CYS A 698 -26.25 18.66 -5.55
N VAL A 699 -26.13 18.99 -6.84
CA VAL A 699 -25.59 20.28 -7.32
C VAL A 699 -26.50 20.93 -8.35
N HIS A 700 -26.64 22.26 -8.27
CA HIS A 700 -27.43 23.05 -9.20
C HIS A 700 -26.74 24.39 -9.46
N HIS A 701 -26.26 24.61 -10.68
CA HIS A 701 -25.53 25.83 -11.06
C HIS A 701 -25.70 26.11 -12.56
N PRO A 702 -25.82 27.38 -13.02
CA PRO A 702 -26.06 27.69 -14.44
C PRO A 702 -25.03 27.15 -15.43
N ASN A 703 -23.80 26.89 -14.99
CA ASN A 703 -22.71 26.33 -15.80
C ASN A 703 -22.44 24.83 -15.57
N LEU A 704 -23.39 24.09 -14.98
CA LEU A 704 -23.37 22.62 -14.89
C LEU A 704 -24.62 22.06 -15.58
N VAL A 705 -24.52 20.87 -16.19
CA VAL A 705 -25.68 20.24 -16.83
C VAL A 705 -26.68 19.75 -15.78
N LYS A 706 -27.96 20.05 -15.99
CA LYS A 706 -29.06 19.55 -15.16
C LYS A 706 -29.46 18.12 -15.52
N LEU A 707 -29.36 17.20 -14.55
CA LEU A 707 -30.04 15.90 -14.60
C LEU A 707 -31.51 16.08 -14.23
N HIS A 708 -32.42 15.63 -15.09
CA HIS A 708 -33.85 15.53 -14.80
C HIS A 708 -34.21 14.25 -14.06
N GLY A 709 -33.52 13.14 -14.35
CA GLY A 709 -33.88 11.84 -13.82
C GLY A 709 -33.07 10.67 -14.33
N CYS A 710 -33.48 9.48 -13.91
CA CYS A 710 -32.93 8.21 -14.41
C CYS A 710 -34.04 7.18 -14.67
N CYS A 711 -33.71 6.14 -15.43
CA CYS A 711 -34.53 4.95 -15.59
C CYS A 711 -33.66 3.72 -15.26
N ILE A 712 -34.21 2.83 -14.43
CA ILE A 712 -33.58 1.58 -13.99
C ILE A 712 -34.63 0.48 -14.13
N GLU A 713 -34.68 -0.17 -15.30
CA GLU A 713 -35.61 -1.26 -15.58
C GLU A 713 -34.89 -2.40 -16.33
N GLY A 714 -34.80 -3.57 -15.69
CA GLY A 714 -34.09 -4.73 -16.25
C GLY A 714 -32.59 -4.45 -16.43
N GLU A 715 -32.06 -4.71 -17.62
CA GLU A 715 -30.67 -4.39 -17.99
C GLU A 715 -30.47 -2.96 -18.52
N GLN A 716 -31.49 -2.10 -18.49
CA GLN A 716 -31.41 -0.72 -19.01
C GLN A 716 -31.08 0.28 -17.89
N LEU A 717 -29.93 0.95 -18.03
CA LEU A 717 -29.50 2.07 -17.19
C LEU A 717 -29.46 3.34 -18.04
N LEU A 718 -30.38 4.26 -17.79
CA LEU A 718 -30.54 5.47 -18.60
C LEU A 718 -30.48 6.72 -17.70
N LEU A 719 -29.76 7.74 -18.14
CA LEU A 719 -29.72 9.06 -17.50
C LEU A 719 -30.38 10.09 -18.41
N VAL A 720 -31.23 10.95 -17.82
CA VAL A 720 -32.05 11.92 -18.54
C VAL A 720 -31.63 13.33 -18.12
N TYR A 721 -31.09 14.10 -19.06
CA TYR A 721 -30.62 15.48 -18.86
C TYR A 721 -31.48 16.47 -19.64
N GLU A 722 -31.32 17.75 -19.31
CA GLU A 722 -31.70 18.82 -20.23
C GLU A 722 -30.97 18.67 -21.58
N TYR A 723 -31.66 18.96 -22.68
CA TYR A 723 -31.05 18.95 -24.01
C TYR A 723 -30.21 20.20 -24.25
N MET A 724 -29.10 20.06 -25.00
CA MET A 724 -28.19 21.16 -25.34
C MET A 724 -28.18 21.36 -26.85
N GLU A 725 -28.67 22.52 -27.30
CA GLU A 725 -28.90 22.81 -28.72
C GLU A 725 -27.63 22.76 -29.56
N ASN A 726 -26.53 23.31 -29.02
CA ASN A 726 -25.27 23.50 -29.73
C ASN A 726 -24.24 22.37 -29.46
N ASN A 727 -24.64 21.32 -28.75
CA ASN A 727 -23.81 20.13 -28.45
C ASN A 727 -22.50 20.51 -27.73
N ASN A 728 -21.40 19.77 -27.91
CA ASN A 728 -20.15 19.99 -27.19
C ASN A 728 -19.18 21.00 -27.84
N LEU A 729 -18.38 21.65 -27.00
CA LEU A 729 -17.41 22.69 -27.37
C LEU A 729 -16.33 22.19 -28.36
N ALA A 730 -15.88 20.95 -28.24
CA ALA A 730 -14.94 20.36 -29.20
C ALA A 730 -15.51 20.29 -30.62
N ARG A 731 -16.80 19.90 -30.77
CA ARG A 731 -17.52 19.91 -32.05
C ARG A 731 -17.66 21.32 -32.61
N ALA A 732 -17.94 22.31 -31.74
CA ALA A 732 -18.09 23.71 -32.13
C ALA A 732 -16.76 24.35 -32.60
N LEU A 733 -15.63 24.04 -31.97
CA LEU A 733 -14.31 24.61 -32.29
C LEU A 733 -13.59 23.91 -33.45
N PHE A 734 -13.57 22.57 -33.46
CA PHE A 734 -12.72 21.78 -34.36
C PHE A 734 -13.40 20.50 -34.88
N GLY A 735 -14.74 20.46 -34.88
CA GLY A 735 -15.51 19.43 -35.58
C GLY A 735 -15.41 19.54 -37.11
N PRO A 736 -16.10 18.66 -37.87
CA PRO A 736 -16.27 18.85 -39.32
C PRO A 736 -16.95 20.19 -39.62
N GLU A 737 -16.63 20.85 -40.75
CA GLU A 737 -17.12 22.21 -41.09
C GLU A 737 -18.63 22.41 -40.92
N ILE A 738 -19.44 21.41 -41.30
CA ILE A 738 -20.91 21.39 -41.17
C ILE A 738 -21.39 21.55 -39.70
N ASN A 739 -20.51 21.25 -38.74
CA ASN A 739 -20.76 21.21 -37.31
C ASN A 739 -20.02 22.29 -36.51
N GLN A 740 -19.10 23.03 -37.14
CA GLN A 740 -18.37 24.11 -36.47
C GLN A 740 -19.29 25.31 -36.26
N LEU A 741 -19.11 26.01 -35.14
CA LEU A 741 -19.83 27.25 -34.84
C LEU A 741 -18.83 28.41 -34.94
N LYS A 742 -19.26 29.53 -35.52
CA LYS A 742 -18.45 30.76 -35.54
C LYS A 742 -18.46 31.41 -34.16
N LEU A 743 -17.67 30.86 -33.24
CA LEU A 743 -17.44 31.39 -31.91
C LEU A 743 -16.51 32.60 -32.00
N ASP A 744 -17.07 33.79 -31.92
CA ASP A 744 -16.32 35.06 -31.85
C ASP A 744 -15.53 35.19 -30.54
N TRP A 745 -14.67 36.21 -30.47
CA TRP A 745 -13.81 36.41 -29.30
C TRP A 745 -14.60 36.62 -27.99
N PRO A 746 -15.63 37.49 -27.92
CA PRO A 746 -16.46 37.63 -26.72
C PRO A 746 -17.12 36.33 -26.28
N THR A 747 -17.61 35.51 -27.21
CA THR A 747 -18.23 34.21 -26.90
C THR A 747 -17.21 33.21 -26.37
N ARG A 748 -16.00 33.15 -26.94
CA ARG A 748 -14.91 32.30 -26.41
C ARG A 748 -14.51 32.69 -24.99
N LEU A 749 -14.37 33.98 -24.71
CA LEU A 749 -14.08 34.47 -23.35
C LEU A 749 -15.23 34.16 -22.38
N LYS A 750 -16.49 34.37 -22.80
CA LYS A 750 -17.70 33.99 -22.06
C LYS A 750 -17.72 32.49 -21.73
N ILE A 751 -17.30 31.63 -22.65
CA ILE A 751 -17.17 30.19 -22.46
C ILE A 751 -16.11 29.86 -21.38
N CYS A 752 -14.91 30.46 -21.47
CA CYS A 752 -13.88 30.26 -20.45
C CYS A 752 -14.32 30.74 -19.06
N ILE A 753 -14.95 31.91 -18.95
CA ILE A 753 -15.47 32.45 -17.69
C ILE A 753 -16.58 31.55 -17.11
N GLY A 754 -17.53 31.10 -17.94
CA GLY A 754 -18.61 30.21 -17.49
C GLY A 754 -18.11 28.85 -17.02
N MET A 755 -17.12 28.26 -17.72
CA MET A 755 -16.44 27.05 -17.25
C MET A 755 -15.73 27.29 -15.90
N ALA A 756 -15.01 28.41 -15.77
CA ALA A 756 -14.31 28.74 -14.54
C ALA A 756 -15.26 28.93 -13.35
N ARG A 757 -16.41 29.58 -13.55
CA ARG A 757 -17.49 29.69 -12.55
C ARG A 757 -18.07 28.32 -12.18
N GLY A 758 -18.30 27.44 -13.17
CA GLY A 758 -18.77 26.08 -12.93
C GLY A 758 -17.82 25.25 -12.06
N LEU A 759 -16.51 25.37 -12.27
CA LEU A 759 -15.50 24.70 -11.44
C LEU A 759 -15.32 25.37 -10.07
N ALA A 760 -15.29 26.70 -9.99
CA ALA A 760 -15.27 27.42 -8.71
C ALA A 760 -16.45 27.03 -7.82
N PHE A 761 -17.64 26.87 -8.40
CA PHE A 761 -18.78 26.32 -7.67
C PHE A 761 -18.52 24.90 -7.13
N LEU A 762 -17.99 23.98 -7.95
CA LEU A 762 -17.70 22.61 -7.53
C LEU A 762 -16.58 22.50 -6.48
N HIS A 763 -15.56 23.38 -6.54
CA HIS A 763 -14.38 23.32 -5.67
C HIS A 763 -14.52 24.16 -4.39
N GLU A 764 -15.23 25.29 -4.45
CA GLU A 764 -15.14 26.36 -3.45
C GLU A 764 -16.51 26.77 -2.89
N GLU A 765 -17.56 26.86 -3.70
CA GLU A 765 -18.87 27.41 -3.26
C GLU A 765 -19.89 26.33 -2.83
N SER A 766 -19.80 25.13 -3.39
CA SER A 766 -20.71 24.02 -3.09
C SER A 766 -20.57 23.53 -1.64
N ARG A 767 -21.68 23.02 -1.07
CA ARG A 767 -21.70 22.44 0.29
C ARG A 767 -20.88 21.16 0.40
N ILE A 768 -20.71 20.44 -0.70
CA ILE A 768 -19.91 19.22 -0.78
C ILE A 768 -18.94 19.43 -1.93
N LYS A 769 -17.64 19.45 -1.66
CA LYS A 769 -16.62 19.76 -2.66
C LYS A 769 -16.47 18.59 -3.63
N ILE A 770 -16.35 18.88 -4.93
CA ILE A 770 -16.36 17.90 -6.00
C ILE A 770 -15.18 18.13 -6.96
N VAL A 771 -14.33 17.12 -7.13
CA VAL A 771 -13.31 17.09 -8.19
C VAL A 771 -13.86 16.29 -9.38
N HIS A 772 -13.93 16.92 -10.55
CA HIS A 772 -14.55 16.39 -11.77
C HIS A 772 -13.69 15.33 -12.48
N ARG A 773 -12.36 15.54 -12.51
CA ARG A 773 -11.31 14.63 -13.04
C ARG A 773 -11.26 14.41 -14.55
N ASP A 774 -12.32 14.76 -15.28
CA ASP A 774 -12.37 14.60 -16.75
C ASP A 774 -12.87 15.87 -17.47
N ILE A 775 -12.26 17.01 -17.14
CA ILE A 775 -12.50 18.30 -17.82
C ILE A 775 -11.74 18.31 -19.16
N LYS A 776 -12.50 18.45 -20.25
CA LYS A 776 -12.03 18.47 -21.64
C LYS A 776 -13.11 19.09 -22.53
N ALA A 777 -12.76 19.58 -23.73
CA ALA A 777 -13.71 20.24 -24.62
C ALA A 777 -14.90 19.36 -25.09
N THR A 778 -14.80 18.02 -25.03
CA THR A 778 -15.95 17.13 -25.33
C THR A 778 -16.99 17.09 -24.21
N ASN A 779 -16.60 17.43 -22.98
CA ASN A 779 -17.44 17.34 -21.78
C ASN A 779 -18.01 18.71 -21.36
N VAL A 780 -17.78 19.75 -22.16
CA VAL A 780 -18.40 21.08 -22.02
C VAL A 780 -19.45 21.20 -23.11
N LEU A 781 -20.71 21.32 -22.73
CA LEU A 781 -21.85 21.49 -23.64
C LEU A 781 -22.23 22.97 -23.77
N LEU A 782 -22.88 23.33 -24.87
CA LEU A 782 -23.36 24.67 -25.19
C LEU A 782 -24.89 24.66 -25.35
N ASP A 783 -25.57 25.52 -24.60
CA ASP A 783 -27.01 25.78 -24.80
C ASP A 783 -27.26 26.69 -26.01
N GLY A 784 -28.54 26.96 -26.31
CA GLY A 784 -28.96 27.85 -27.42
C GLY A 784 -28.32 29.24 -27.42
N ASP A 785 -27.97 29.79 -26.26
CA ASP A 785 -27.34 31.11 -26.09
C ASP A 785 -25.80 31.04 -25.97
N LEU A 786 -25.23 29.88 -26.33
CA LEU A 786 -23.79 29.57 -26.26
C LEU A 786 -23.20 29.72 -24.85
N ASN A 787 -23.99 29.50 -23.80
CA ASN A 787 -23.47 29.40 -22.44
C ASN A 787 -22.86 27.99 -22.22
N PRO A 788 -21.69 27.89 -21.56
CA PRO A 788 -21.05 26.62 -21.28
C PRO A 788 -21.70 25.91 -20.08
N LYS A 789 -21.88 24.59 -20.18
CA LYS A 789 -22.31 23.71 -19.09
C LYS A 789 -21.42 22.47 -19.01
N ILE A 790 -20.80 22.25 -17.85
CA ILE A 790 -19.93 21.09 -17.59
C ILE A 790 -20.78 19.84 -17.37
N SER A 791 -20.38 18.74 -18.01
CA SER A 791 -21.10 17.47 -18.11
C SER A 791 -20.19 16.27 -17.84
N ASP A 792 -20.79 15.08 -17.68
CA ASP A 792 -20.11 13.78 -17.55
C ASP A 792 -19.39 13.57 -16.21
N PHE A 793 -20.17 13.57 -15.12
CA PHE A 793 -19.69 13.39 -13.75
C PHE A 793 -19.35 11.92 -13.39
N GLY A 794 -19.34 11.00 -14.36
CA GLY A 794 -19.13 9.57 -14.11
C GLY A 794 -17.81 9.24 -13.40
N LEU A 795 -16.75 10.04 -13.61
CA LEU A 795 -15.47 9.90 -12.93
C LEU A 795 -15.33 10.74 -11.66
N ALA A 796 -16.26 11.65 -11.36
CA ALA A 796 -16.12 12.65 -10.30
C ALA A 796 -15.95 12.05 -8.89
N LYS A 797 -15.38 12.84 -7.98
CA LYS A 797 -15.00 12.46 -6.62
C LYS A 797 -15.40 13.56 -5.63
N LEU A 798 -15.86 13.16 -4.44
CA LEU A 798 -15.99 14.07 -3.30
C LEU A 798 -14.61 14.38 -2.72
N ASP A 799 -14.37 15.63 -2.36
CA ASP A 799 -13.21 16.08 -1.59
C ASP A 799 -13.62 16.26 -0.12
N GLU A 800 -12.85 15.69 0.78
CA GLU A 800 -13.11 15.69 2.23
C GLU A 800 -12.09 16.63 2.89
N GLU A 801 -12.56 17.80 3.34
CA GLU A 801 -11.75 18.98 3.73
C GLU A 801 -10.67 18.72 4.81
N GLU A 802 -10.66 17.55 5.45
CA GLU A 802 -9.68 17.12 6.45
C GLU A 802 -8.40 16.49 5.84
N LYS A 803 -8.33 16.34 4.50
CA LYS A 803 -7.20 15.70 3.79
C LYS A 803 -6.49 16.67 2.86
N THR A 804 -5.17 16.50 2.69
CA THR A 804 -4.38 17.31 1.73
C THR A 804 -4.56 16.88 0.28
N HIS A 805 -5.03 15.64 0.05
CA HIS A 805 -5.34 15.08 -1.26
C HIS A 805 -6.20 13.80 -1.13
N ILE A 806 -6.90 13.47 -2.22
CA ILE A 806 -7.68 12.25 -2.41
C ILE A 806 -6.79 11.21 -3.11
N SER A 807 -6.26 10.24 -2.37
CA SER A 807 -5.58 9.09 -2.98
C SER A 807 -6.57 8.21 -3.74
N THR A 808 -6.44 8.12 -5.07
CA THR A 808 -7.36 7.34 -5.90
C THR A 808 -6.73 6.81 -7.18
N ARG A 809 -7.24 5.69 -7.71
CA ARG A 809 -6.82 5.16 -9.01
C ARG A 809 -6.93 6.26 -10.08
N VAL A 810 -5.83 6.47 -10.80
CA VAL A 810 -5.74 7.39 -11.94
C VAL A 810 -6.81 7.04 -12.97
N ALA A 811 -7.66 8.01 -13.30
CA ALA A 811 -8.65 7.95 -14.37
C ALA A 811 -9.01 9.37 -14.79
N GLY A 812 -9.15 9.58 -16.09
CA GLY A 812 -9.29 10.86 -16.77
C GLY A 812 -8.68 10.75 -18.17
N THR A 813 -8.78 11.80 -18.98
CA THR A 813 -8.29 11.79 -20.37
C THR A 813 -6.82 12.19 -20.46
N ILE A 814 -5.99 11.34 -21.08
CA ILE A 814 -4.58 11.63 -21.39
C ILE A 814 -4.50 12.93 -22.20
N GLY A 815 -3.52 13.78 -21.88
CA GLY A 815 -3.40 15.14 -22.44
C GLY A 815 -4.04 16.23 -21.57
N TYR A 816 -5.01 15.88 -20.72
CA TYR A 816 -5.69 16.82 -19.80
C TYR A 816 -5.38 16.53 -18.32
N MET A 817 -4.94 15.30 -17.97
CA MET A 817 -4.59 14.93 -16.60
C MET A 817 -3.36 15.69 -16.07
N ALA A 818 -3.46 16.18 -14.83
CA ALA A 818 -2.37 16.84 -14.13
C ALA A 818 -1.19 15.89 -13.81
N PRO A 819 0.07 16.37 -13.83
CA PRO A 819 1.27 15.53 -13.66
C PRO A 819 1.31 14.77 -12.32
N GLU A 820 1.06 15.45 -11.21
CA GLU A 820 1.08 14.86 -9.87
C GLU A 820 -0.01 13.80 -9.69
N TYR A 821 -1.16 14.02 -10.32
CA TYR A 821 -2.25 13.07 -10.33
C TYR A 821 -1.93 11.84 -11.18
N ALA A 822 -1.35 12.04 -12.38
CA ALA A 822 -1.00 10.96 -13.29
C ALA A 822 0.18 10.09 -12.78
N LEU A 823 1.16 10.70 -12.11
CA LEU A 823 2.37 10.01 -11.63
C LEU A 823 2.20 9.35 -10.26
N TRP A 824 1.48 9.99 -9.33
CA TRP A 824 1.40 9.55 -7.93
C TRP A 824 -0.01 9.18 -7.46
N GLY A 825 -1.05 9.41 -8.27
CA GLY A 825 -2.45 9.16 -7.89
C GLY A 825 -3.00 10.16 -6.87
N TYR A 826 -2.26 11.23 -6.58
CA TYR A 826 -2.64 12.29 -5.65
C TYR A 826 -3.60 13.25 -6.35
N LEU A 827 -4.90 13.11 -6.07
CA LEU A 827 -5.92 13.98 -6.65
C LEU A 827 -6.27 15.13 -5.70
N THR A 828 -6.33 16.35 -6.21
CA THR A 828 -6.94 17.51 -5.55
C THR A 828 -7.76 18.27 -6.58
N PHE A 829 -8.56 19.26 -6.16
CA PHE A 829 -9.22 20.18 -7.09
C PHE A 829 -8.23 20.88 -8.07
N LYS A 830 -6.94 21.01 -7.71
CA LYS A 830 -5.89 21.53 -8.61
C LYS A 830 -5.65 20.67 -9.86
N ALA A 831 -6.14 19.43 -9.91
CA ALA A 831 -6.11 18.60 -11.12
C ALA A 831 -7.14 19.08 -12.17
N ASP A 832 -8.32 19.54 -11.72
CA ASP A 832 -9.30 20.17 -12.60
C ASP A 832 -8.83 21.55 -13.07
N VAL A 833 -8.13 22.32 -12.22
CA VAL A 833 -7.50 23.60 -12.61
C VAL A 833 -6.53 23.39 -13.77
N TYR A 834 -5.66 22.37 -13.69
CA TYR A 834 -4.76 22.01 -14.79
C TYR A 834 -5.53 21.65 -16.07
N SER A 835 -6.56 20.81 -15.93
CA SER A 835 -7.40 20.37 -17.05
C SER A 835 -8.13 21.55 -17.72
N PHE A 836 -8.63 22.52 -16.93
CA PHE A 836 -9.21 23.77 -17.41
C PHE A 836 -8.19 24.60 -18.21
N GLY A 837 -6.95 24.71 -17.71
CA GLY A 837 -5.88 25.43 -18.41
C GLY A 837 -5.60 24.84 -19.79
N VAL A 838 -5.64 23.51 -19.95
CA VAL A 838 -5.51 22.86 -21.27
C VAL A 838 -6.69 23.21 -22.19
N VAL A 839 -7.95 23.16 -21.70
CA VAL A 839 -9.12 23.53 -22.52
C VAL A 839 -9.12 25.02 -22.90
N ALA A 840 -8.62 25.91 -22.02
CA ALA A 840 -8.46 27.32 -22.36
C ALA A 840 -7.50 27.52 -23.56
N LEU A 841 -6.43 26.73 -23.66
CA LEU A 841 -5.54 26.73 -24.83
C LEU A 841 -6.25 26.20 -26.10
N GLU A 842 -7.14 25.21 -26.00
CA GLU A 842 -7.95 24.74 -27.14
C GLU A 842 -8.91 25.84 -27.63
N VAL A 843 -9.59 26.53 -26.72
CA VAL A 843 -10.50 27.66 -27.03
C VAL A 843 -9.75 28.82 -27.68
N LEU A 844 -8.60 29.21 -27.13
CA LEU A 844 -7.73 30.26 -27.67
C LEU A 844 -7.25 29.97 -29.09
N SER A 845 -6.83 28.72 -29.34
CA SER A 845 -6.10 28.35 -30.56
C SER A 845 -6.97 27.76 -31.67
N GLY A 846 -8.22 27.40 -31.37
CA GLY A 846 -9.13 26.71 -32.30
C GLY A 846 -8.67 25.28 -32.64
N LYS A 847 -7.74 24.71 -31.86
CA LYS A 847 -7.07 23.43 -32.15
C LYS A 847 -7.34 22.44 -31.03
N SER A 848 -7.36 21.15 -31.38
CA SER A 848 -7.50 20.08 -30.40
C SER A 848 -6.15 19.64 -29.87
N ASN A 849 -6.00 19.55 -28.54
CA ASN A 849 -4.78 19.10 -27.88
C ASN A 849 -4.38 17.67 -28.26
N ASN A 850 -5.36 16.81 -28.60
CA ASN A 850 -5.13 15.40 -28.93
C ASN A 850 -4.73 15.13 -30.40
N ASN A 851 -4.93 16.10 -31.30
CA ASN A 851 -4.77 15.92 -32.75
C ASN A 851 -3.80 16.95 -33.38
N TYR A 852 -3.11 17.76 -32.57
CA TYR A 852 -2.29 18.87 -33.06
C TYR A 852 -0.79 18.59 -32.93
N MET A 853 -0.08 18.66 -34.06
CA MET A 853 1.36 18.38 -34.14
C MET A 853 2.08 19.50 -34.92
N PRO A 854 2.62 20.54 -34.24
CA PRO A 854 3.20 21.71 -34.88
C PRO A 854 4.72 21.61 -35.06
N SER A 855 5.15 20.88 -36.09
CA SER A 855 6.57 20.73 -36.51
C SER A 855 7.52 20.09 -35.47
N ASP A 856 8.76 19.82 -35.88
CA ASP A 856 9.69 18.84 -35.28
C ASP A 856 10.10 19.05 -33.81
N ASN A 857 9.67 20.14 -33.15
CA ASN A 857 10.14 20.52 -31.81
C ASN A 857 9.07 20.58 -30.69
N CYS A 858 7.76 20.52 -30.99
CA CYS A 858 6.70 20.66 -29.98
C CYS A 858 5.69 19.50 -30.02
N VAL A 859 5.35 18.95 -28.85
CA VAL A 859 4.61 17.69 -28.68
C VAL A 859 3.09 17.89 -28.51
N CYS A 860 2.65 19.02 -27.95
CA CYS A 860 1.23 19.32 -27.71
C CYS A 860 0.96 20.84 -27.66
N LEU A 861 -0.30 21.27 -27.43
CA LEU A 861 -0.65 22.70 -27.35
C LEU A 861 -0.01 23.41 -26.16
N LEU A 862 0.08 22.76 -25.01
CA LEU A 862 0.74 23.31 -23.82
C LEU A 862 2.23 23.55 -24.05
N ASP A 863 2.89 22.62 -24.75
CA ASP A 863 4.28 22.74 -25.15
C ASP A 863 4.48 23.99 -26.04
N GLN A 864 3.67 24.14 -27.10
CA GLN A 864 3.75 25.32 -27.95
C GLN A 864 3.49 26.62 -27.19
N ALA A 865 2.53 26.64 -26.24
CA ALA A 865 2.23 27.82 -25.43
C ALA A 865 3.42 28.24 -24.55
N CYS A 866 4.09 27.29 -23.89
CA CYS A 866 5.30 27.53 -23.12
C CYS A 866 6.45 28.10 -23.98
N HIS A 867 6.67 27.56 -25.17
CA HIS A 867 7.68 28.08 -26.10
C HIS A 867 7.37 29.50 -26.59
N LEU A 868 6.10 29.80 -26.89
CA LEU A 868 5.67 31.14 -27.30
C LEU A 868 5.73 32.17 -26.16
N GLN A 869 5.58 31.75 -24.90
CA GLN A 869 5.78 32.60 -23.73
C GLN A 869 7.24 33.03 -23.60
N GLN A 870 8.18 32.08 -23.68
CA GLN A 870 9.62 32.35 -23.58
C GLN A 870 10.14 33.22 -24.73
N THR A 871 9.60 33.05 -25.93
CA THR A 871 9.98 33.85 -27.12
C THR A 871 9.21 35.17 -27.26
N GLY A 872 8.37 35.53 -26.28
CA GLY A 872 7.60 36.78 -26.26
C GLY A 872 6.56 36.90 -27.38
N ASN A 873 6.10 35.77 -27.94
CA ASN A 873 5.31 35.71 -29.18
C ASN A 873 3.95 34.99 -28.99
N LEU A 874 3.34 35.16 -27.81
CA LEU A 874 2.08 34.54 -27.41
C LEU A 874 0.94 34.70 -28.44
N MET A 875 0.92 35.82 -29.15
CA MET A 875 -0.11 36.13 -30.15
C MET A 875 -0.18 35.12 -31.31
N LYS A 876 0.88 34.35 -31.58
CA LYS A 876 0.87 33.25 -32.57
C LYS A 876 0.02 32.05 -32.16
N LEU A 877 -0.36 31.94 -30.87
CA LEU A 877 -1.20 30.86 -30.37
C LEU A 877 -2.68 31.06 -30.74
N ILE A 878 -3.11 32.31 -30.96
CA ILE A 878 -4.51 32.67 -31.18
C ILE A 878 -4.99 32.15 -32.53
N ASP A 879 -6.23 31.66 -32.55
CA ASP A 879 -6.92 31.19 -33.75
C ASP A 879 -6.98 32.27 -34.85
N GLN A 880 -6.38 31.98 -36.00
CA GLN A 880 -6.31 32.90 -37.14
C GLN A 880 -7.71 33.21 -37.71
N ASN A 881 -8.71 32.36 -37.47
CA ASN A 881 -10.08 32.55 -37.93
C ASN A 881 -10.87 33.61 -37.13
N LEU A 882 -10.33 34.10 -36.00
CA LEU A 882 -10.92 35.19 -35.23
C LEU A 882 -10.68 36.59 -35.84
N GLY A 883 -9.76 36.70 -36.81
CA GLY A 883 -9.48 37.96 -37.50
C GLY A 883 -8.98 39.09 -36.58
N SER A 884 -9.30 40.34 -36.95
CA SER A 884 -8.86 41.54 -36.24
C SER A 884 -9.77 41.96 -35.07
N GLU A 885 -10.76 41.16 -34.71
CA GLU A 885 -11.77 41.48 -33.67
C GLU A 885 -11.35 41.01 -32.26
N VAL A 886 -10.19 40.36 -32.13
CA VAL A 886 -9.66 39.88 -30.85
C VAL A 886 -9.15 41.06 -29.99
N ASN A 887 -9.67 41.18 -28.77
CA ASN A 887 -9.06 42.07 -27.79
C ASN A 887 -7.73 41.48 -27.31
N VAL A 888 -6.63 42.03 -27.84
CA VAL A 888 -5.25 41.60 -27.55
C VAL A 888 -4.96 41.48 -26.06
N LYS A 889 -5.47 42.39 -25.22
CA LYS A 889 -5.26 42.37 -23.77
C LYS A 889 -5.98 41.19 -23.10
N GLU A 890 -7.24 40.95 -23.46
CA GLU A 890 -8.01 39.82 -22.93
C GLU A 890 -7.41 38.49 -23.38
N ALA A 891 -6.92 38.42 -24.62
CA ALA A 891 -6.27 37.22 -25.15
C ALA A 891 -4.95 36.94 -24.43
N GLU A 892 -4.11 37.95 -24.22
CA GLU A 892 -2.87 37.82 -23.43
C GLU A 892 -3.16 37.37 -21.99
N ILE A 893 -4.19 37.94 -21.35
CA ILE A 893 -4.66 37.53 -20.02
C ILE A 893 -5.09 36.06 -20.01
N LEU A 894 -5.92 35.62 -20.95
CA LEU A 894 -6.41 34.24 -21.01
C LEU A 894 -5.25 33.25 -21.25
N VAL A 895 -4.25 33.60 -22.05
CA VAL A 895 -3.04 32.77 -22.26
C VAL A 895 -2.21 32.66 -20.99
N LYS A 896 -1.93 33.79 -20.31
CA LYS A 896 -1.18 33.80 -19.03
C LYS A 896 -1.91 33.00 -17.95
N VAL A 897 -3.24 33.14 -17.85
CA VAL A 897 -4.08 32.37 -16.92
C VAL A 897 -4.03 30.87 -17.24
N ALA A 898 -4.11 30.47 -18.51
CA ALA A 898 -4.00 29.07 -18.92
C ALA A 898 -2.62 28.45 -18.54
N LEU A 899 -1.53 29.21 -18.71
CA LEU A 899 -0.18 28.78 -18.31
C LEU A 899 -0.02 28.67 -16.78
N LEU A 900 -0.59 29.60 -16.00
CA LEU A 900 -0.63 29.51 -14.54
C LEU A 900 -1.44 28.28 -14.07
N CYS A 901 -2.58 28.01 -14.70
CA CYS A 901 -3.39 26.82 -14.43
C CYS A 901 -2.65 25.52 -14.74
N THR A 902 -1.79 25.50 -15.76
CA THR A 902 -1.03 24.31 -16.19
C THR A 902 0.36 24.16 -15.55
N ASN A 903 0.64 24.90 -14.46
CA ASN A 903 1.92 24.81 -13.75
C ASN A 903 2.22 23.36 -13.30
N ALA A 904 3.50 22.95 -13.37
CA ALA A 904 3.94 21.62 -12.96
C ALA A 904 3.61 21.34 -11.47
N SER A 905 3.76 22.34 -10.61
CA SER A 905 3.42 22.23 -9.18
C SER A 905 1.95 22.61 -8.94
N ALA A 906 1.18 21.69 -8.36
CA ALA A 906 -0.21 21.93 -7.96
C ALA A 906 -0.36 23.07 -6.93
N SER A 907 0.65 23.33 -6.10
CA SER A 907 0.62 24.44 -5.13
C SER A 907 0.70 25.81 -5.78
N LEU A 908 1.34 25.94 -6.95
CA LEU A 908 1.52 27.20 -7.68
C LEU A 908 0.37 27.54 -8.65
N ARG A 909 -0.56 26.60 -8.88
CA ARG A 909 -1.77 26.86 -9.67
C ARG A 909 -2.74 27.73 -8.86
N PRO A 910 -3.48 28.66 -9.47
CA PRO A 910 -4.53 29.42 -8.79
C PRO A 910 -5.70 28.53 -8.34
N THR A 911 -6.60 29.06 -7.50
CA THR A 911 -7.96 28.53 -7.33
C THR A 911 -8.85 28.91 -8.51
N MET A 912 -10.04 28.31 -8.63
CA MET A 912 -10.93 28.65 -9.74
C MET A 912 -11.64 29.98 -9.53
N SER A 913 -11.87 30.40 -8.29
CA SER A 913 -12.34 31.76 -7.97
C SER A 913 -11.31 32.86 -8.30
N GLU A 914 -10.01 32.58 -8.11
CA GLU A 914 -8.91 33.43 -8.58
C GLU A 914 -8.89 33.51 -10.11
N VAL A 915 -9.06 32.37 -10.81
CA VAL A 915 -9.19 32.31 -12.28
C VAL A 915 -10.36 33.15 -12.80
N VAL A 916 -11.56 33.01 -12.21
CA VAL A 916 -12.72 33.84 -12.58
C VAL A 916 -12.40 35.32 -12.38
N SER A 917 -11.77 35.68 -11.26
CA SER A 917 -11.44 37.07 -10.94
C SER A 917 -10.37 37.66 -11.86
N MET A 918 -9.38 36.86 -12.32
CA MET A 918 -8.41 37.26 -13.33
C MET A 918 -9.04 37.46 -14.70
N LEU A 919 -9.89 36.53 -15.15
CA LEU A 919 -10.56 36.62 -16.47
C LEU A 919 -11.59 37.75 -16.56
N GLU A 920 -12.20 38.13 -15.44
CA GLU A 920 -13.10 39.28 -15.36
C GLU A 920 -12.37 40.62 -15.08
N GLY A 921 -11.04 40.63 -15.03
CA GLY A 921 -10.24 41.84 -14.77
C GLY A 921 -10.36 42.39 -13.34
N ARG A 922 -10.90 41.61 -12.41
CA ARG A 922 -11.01 41.94 -10.97
C ARG A 922 -9.71 41.67 -10.19
N MET A 923 -8.78 40.93 -10.79
CA MET A 923 -7.46 40.60 -10.24
C MET A 923 -6.37 40.75 -11.31
N THR A 924 -5.20 41.26 -10.92
CA THR A 924 -4.02 41.36 -11.80
C THR A 924 -3.33 40.01 -11.95
N VAL A 925 -3.06 39.61 -13.20
CA VAL A 925 -2.27 38.41 -13.50
C VAL A 925 -0.78 38.69 -13.26
N PRO A 926 -0.02 37.83 -12.55
CA PRO A 926 1.42 37.99 -12.38
C PRO A 926 2.19 38.01 -13.71
N ASP A 927 3.12 38.94 -13.87
CA ASP A 927 3.94 39.07 -15.10
C ASP A 927 5.01 37.98 -15.24
N MET A 928 5.44 37.37 -14.12
CA MET A 928 6.48 36.35 -14.09
C MET A 928 5.86 34.98 -13.79
N ILE A 929 5.66 34.19 -14.83
CA ILE A 929 5.23 32.78 -14.72
C ILE A 929 6.46 31.97 -14.27
N PRO A 930 6.40 31.15 -13.19
CA PRO A 930 7.54 30.37 -12.72
C PRO A 930 8.12 29.46 -13.81
N GLU A 931 9.44 29.44 -13.96
CA GLU A 931 10.11 28.75 -15.07
C GLU A 931 9.78 27.24 -15.12
N PRO A 932 9.34 26.70 -16.27
CA PRO A 932 9.34 25.27 -16.49
C PRO A 932 10.80 24.78 -16.63
N SER A 933 11.18 23.82 -15.79
CA SER A 933 12.52 23.20 -15.80
C SER A 933 12.87 22.59 -17.15
N SER A 934 14.19 22.55 -17.46
CA SER A 934 14.81 22.08 -18.70
C SER A 934 13.98 21.12 -19.57
N TYR A 935 13.69 21.58 -20.79
CA TYR A 935 12.72 21.01 -21.73
C TYR A 935 13.05 19.60 -22.27
N SER A 936 14.29 19.15 -22.12
CA SER A 936 14.77 17.83 -22.54
C SER A 936 14.27 16.69 -21.63
N ASP A 937 14.22 16.94 -20.32
CA ASP A 937 14.14 15.90 -19.30
C ASP A 937 12.83 15.92 -18.49
N ASP A 938 11.92 16.83 -18.82
CA ASP A 938 10.59 16.87 -18.21
C ASP A 938 9.76 15.63 -18.60
N LEU A 939 9.57 14.77 -17.60
CA LEU A 939 8.83 13.50 -17.70
C LEU A 939 7.41 13.68 -18.25
N ARG A 940 6.80 14.87 -18.09
CA ARG A 940 5.44 15.19 -18.59
C ARG A 940 5.37 15.05 -20.12
N PHE A 941 6.35 15.61 -20.83
CA PHE A 941 6.38 15.59 -22.30
C PHE A 941 7.02 14.30 -22.84
N LYS A 942 7.92 13.68 -22.07
CA LYS A 942 8.49 12.37 -22.42
C LYS A 942 7.42 11.30 -22.54
N ALA A 943 6.53 11.17 -21.56
CA ALA A 943 5.44 10.18 -21.60
C ALA A 943 4.50 10.37 -22.81
N MET A 944 4.24 11.61 -23.23
CA MET A 944 3.45 11.87 -24.45
C MET A 944 4.22 11.49 -25.73
N ARG A 945 5.52 11.78 -25.82
CA ARG A 945 6.36 11.33 -26.96
C ARG A 945 6.40 9.82 -27.08
N ASP A 946 6.60 9.11 -25.97
CA ASP A 946 6.68 7.65 -25.95
C ASP A 946 5.35 7.00 -26.41
N LEU A 947 4.20 7.54 -25.98
CA LEU A 947 2.86 7.13 -26.42
C LEU A 947 2.61 7.42 -27.92
N HIS A 948 3.09 8.55 -28.44
CA HIS A 948 2.97 8.88 -29.87
C HIS A 948 3.86 8.01 -30.75
N GLN A 949 5.11 7.73 -30.34
CA GLN A 949 5.97 6.78 -31.05
C GLN A 949 5.37 5.37 -31.12
N GLN A 950 4.70 4.90 -30.06
CA GLN A 950 3.95 3.64 -30.11
C GLN A 950 2.80 3.69 -31.14
N ARG A 951 2.10 4.83 -31.24
CA ARG A 951 1.02 5.05 -32.21
C ARG A 951 1.50 5.06 -33.66
N GLU A 952 2.65 5.67 -33.95
CA GLU A 952 3.25 5.73 -35.28
C GLU A 952 3.90 4.39 -35.70
N ASN A 953 4.56 3.69 -34.78
CA ASN A 953 5.07 2.34 -35.05
C ASN A 953 3.93 1.36 -35.40
N HIS A 954 2.75 1.52 -34.80
CA HIS A 954 1.56 0.75 -35.16
C HIS A 954 0.90 1.18 -36.50
N SER A 955 1.15 2.38 -37.02
CA SER A 955 0.64 2.78 -38.35
C SER A 955 1.56 2.30 -39.48
N LEU A 956 2.88 2.33 -39.27
CA LEU A 956 3.88 1.81 -40.22
C LEU A 956 3.74 0.29 -40.46
N SER A 957 3.50 -0.47 -39.39
CA SER A 957 3.21 -1.91 -39.43
C SER A 957 2.01 -2.29 -40.31
N ARG A 958 1.10 -1.34 -40.60
CA ARG A 958 -0.15 -1.57 -41.33
C ARG A 958 -0.03 -1.37 -42.85
N SER A 959 1.16 -1.07 -43.36
CA SER A 959 1.39 -0.73 -44.77
C SER A 959 1.65 -1.92 -45.72
N GLN A 960 1.88 -3.13 -45.19
CA GLN A 960 2.09 -4.36 -45.98
C GLN A 960 0.93 -5.37 -45.87
N THR A 961 -0.27 -4.98 -46.30
CA THR A 961 -1.28 -5.85 -46.95
C THR A 961 -2.50 -5.01 -47.34
N GLN A 962 -2.66 -4.70 -48.63
CA GLN A 962 -3.94 -4.22 -49.17
C GLN A 962 -4.60 -5.33 -49.99
N ASN A 963 -5.77 -5.80 -49.53
CA ASN A 963 -7.00 -5.98 -50.32
C ASN A 963 -8.02 -6.91 -49.64
N SER A 964 -8.76 -6.39 -48.66
CA SER A 964 -10.20 -6.65 -48.54
C SER A 964 -10.85 -5.61 -47.62
N THR A 965 -12.04 -5.14 -47.97
CA THR A 965 -12.74 -4.04 -47.29
C THR A 965 -13.56 -4.50 -46.08
N THR A 966 -13.11 -4.15 -44.88
CA THR A 966 -13.96 -4.06 -43.68
C THR A 966 -13.49 -2.93 -42.77
N ILE A 967 -14.43 -2.09 -42.34
CA ILE A 967 -14.16 -0.91 -41.48
C ILE A 967 -13.95 -1.38 -40.04
N HIS A 968 -12.73 -1.25 -39.53
CA HIS A 968 -12.36 -1.61 -38.15
C HIS A 968 -12.03 -0.38 -37.30
N THR A 969 -12.96 -0.02 -36.41
CA THR A 969 -12.70 0.78 -35.20
C THR A 969 -11.93 -0.07 -34.19
N PHE A 970 -10.87 0.48 -33.59
CA PHE A 970 -10.08 -0.24 -32.59
C PHE A 970 -10.79 -0.30 -31.24
N SER A 971 -11.12 -1.51 -30.79
CA SER A 971 -11.47 -1.82 -29.41
C SER A 971 -10.33 -2.62 -28.78
N SER A 972 -9.83 -2.18 -27.62
CA SER A 972 -8.76 -2.88 -26.88
C SER A 972 -9.23 -4.27 -26.43
N PRO A 973 -8.45 -5.35 -26.66
CA PRO A 973 -8.94 -6.70 -26.46
C PRO A 973 -8.98 -7.10 -24.98
N THR A 974 -10.17 -7.50 -24.54
CA THR A 974 -10.39 -8.40 -23.41
C THR A 974 -9.82 -9.79 -23.71
N ILE A 975 -9.08 -10.36 -22.76
CA ILE A 975 -8.72 -11.80 -22.80
C ILE A 975 -9.84 -12.59 -22.12
N SER A 976 -10.48 -13.47 -22.88
CA SER A 976 -11.26 -14.60 -22.38
C SER A 976 -10.77 -15.87 -23.06
N SER A 977 -10.45 -16.88 -22.25
CA SER A 977 -9.88 -18.15 -22.69
C SER A 977 -10.90 -19.08 -23.35
N GLN A 978 -10.58 -19.62 -24.53
CA GLN A 978 -10.92 -20.99 -24.95
C GLN A 978 -10.24 -21.31 -26.29
N ASP A 979 -9.21 -22.16 -26.26
CA ASP A 979 -8.72 -22.90 -27.43
C ASP A 979 -8.70 -24.38 -27.07
N PHE A 980 -9.45 -25.19 -27.82
CA PHE A 980 -9.26 -26.64 -27.90
C PHE A 980 -8.34 -26.89 -29.10
N TYR A 981 -7.24 -27.61 -28.88
CA TYR A 981 -6.41 -28.10 -29.98
C TYR A 981 -7.04 -29.34 -30.61
N GLU A 982 -7.30 -29.30 -31.91
CA GLU A 982 -7.40 -30.50 -32.75
C GLU A 982 -6.17 -30.60 -33.66
N ILE A 983 -5.68 -31.83 -33.80
CA ILE A 983 -4.43 -32.18 -34.49
C ILE A 983 -4.68 -32.31 -35.99
N ASN A 984 -3.71 -31.92 -36.83
CA ASN A 984 -3.54 -32.54 -38.15
C ASN A 984 -2.06 -32.46 -38.61
N PRO A 985 -1.61 -33.36 -39.51
CA PRO A 985 -0.24 -33.86 -39.51
C PRO A 985 0.55 -33.48 -40.77
N GLU A 986 1.84 -33.87 -40.75
CA GLU A 986 2.68 -34.17 -41.92
C GLU A 986 2.79 -33.13 -43.06
N SER A 987 4.01 -32.64 -43.28
CA SER A 987 4.79 -33.19 -44.39
C SER A 987 6.28 -32.95 -44.21
N SER A 988 7.06 -34.00 -44.45
CA SER A 988 8.51 -34.00 -44.58
C SER A 988 8.89 -33.80 -46.05
N THR A 989 9.93 -33.02 -46.33
CA THR A 989 10.85 -33.29 -47.46
C THR A 989 12.14 -32.44 -47.35
N VAL A 990 13.28 -33.13 -47.45
CA VAL A 990 14.68 -32.65 -47.53
C VAL A 990 15.25 -32.02 -46.26
#